data_AF-A0A7T4DKH4-F1
#
_entry.id   AF-A0A7T4DKH4-F1
#
_cell.length_a   1.000
_cell.length_b   1.000
_cell.length_c   1.000
_cell.angle_alpha   90.00
_cell.angle_beta   90.00
_cell.angle_gamma   90.00
#
_symmetry.space_group_name_H-M   'P 1'
#
loop_
_entity.id
_entity.type
_entity.pdbx_description
1 polymer ?
#
loop_
_entity_poly.entity_id
_entity_poly.type
_entity_poly.pdbx_seq_one_letter_code
_entity_poly.pdbx_strand_id
1 'polypeptide(L)'
;MKSAEVKKRQDQINLRVRQLNAVRTRNRTMHDHVRSDYFLDGLLGQHPYLDLATTREEYLERYADFAGPVEEKVAALIAESQSLPVPHGQRWDQRRNVRIGIIADRFLYDSLKDAAHLVPIHPDLYAEQMEDIDLLLLTSAWRGLNDEWFHVSLSGSPSRNALDNGVIPFARERGIPVAYYSKEDPPNYARFASLAKHADHVFTSAAECVPKYQAYLKADIPVSVLPFAVNYVHHNPLGSMRHQGREFVFAGSWLDHKYHERKSSAQKIFDGILEAKADLTIIDRNLEIDGKRFANAERYLFPERYISHLHRPLDHDVLLGLQRLLPVAINLNSVIASQSMFANRVIELQAMGTFIVSNYSAGVNSLYPHVCIPDSVIDMKQTVEALTETSIRQAQIAGIRSAFTGNTAFDRIDTITSSLGITTRTPEHTVYVKGLENGAFAEFTAAQTFAGPIIQLRSDDDHRRAGDDGDIVLELDDANAAGPNLVQDAVNAFKFANADEISLHPVTAPEALYEFRDHEDRSSRFRARWVDGGSPLGSNGNPSSSTLSVATDLTEAPTDRIELSTDREITIIVPVYNNGRHLKFKCFESLRRSSIFSRAEILLVDDGSTDIETIAILGELDRTYPNVRVHRFPAGGSGSASRPRNKGLELTTTPYVTYLDPDNEQSNDGFALLLDMVKENGYDFAIGNMMRFKHNRVAVKNAGILRPVVGEGGVLADNALSRVKFQPMSIQALVADTQWLKGLGIYQPVGAVGQDSYFFQQMLFHARRIGITNTVIHTYYAAVTNSTVNAIGPRFYEKYLPLEEDRSTWLRDIGLLDDYNTKRLEPFVKGWFLQKLEFVAPEDKSECRSLIRRLTKFYGKTSWTDPELATFHAGPHD
;
A
#
# COMPACT_ATOMS: atom_id res chain seq x y z
N MET A 1 50.91 -11.36 5.39
CA MET A 1 50.09 -12.26 6.23
C MET A 1 49.32 -13.21 5.34
N LYS A 2 49.39 -14.52 5.60
CA LYS A 2 48.87 -15.55 4.69
C LYS A 2 47.32 -15.49 4.66
N SER A 3 46.72 -15.58 3.48
CA SER A 3 45.25 -15.54 3.25
C SER A 3 44.44 -16.43 4.23
N ALA A 4 45.00 -17.57 4.63
CA ALA A 4 44.41 -18.47 5.64
C ALA A 4 44.28 -17.86 7.05
N GLU A 5 45.20 -17.00 7.47
CA GLU A 5 45.18 -16.32 8.77
C GLU A 5 44.12 -15.22 8.82
N VAL A 6 43.92 -14.51 7.71
CA VAL A 6 42.84 -13.53 7.54
C VAL A 6 41.49 -14.23 7.58
N LYS A 7 41.34 -15.36 6.86
CA LYS A 7 40.11 -16.18 6.89
C LYS A 7 39.81 -16.70 8.30
N LYS A 8 40.81 -17.23 9.01
CA LYS A 8 40.65 -17.72 10.40
C LYS A 8 40.23 -16.60 11.37
N ARG A 9 40.82 -15.40 11.24
CA ARG A 9 40.39 -14.22 12.02
C ARG A 9 38.98 -13.78 11.66
N GLN A 10 38.63 -13.76 10.38
CA GLN A 10 37.28 -13.43 9.91
C GLN A 10 36.24 -14.43 10.47
N ASP A 11 36.54 -15.73 10.46
CA ASP A 11 35.67 -16.76 11.00
C ASP A 11 35.49 -16.61 12.53
N GLN A 12 36.57 -16.28 13.26
CA GLN A 12 36.50 -15.96 14.70
C GLN A 12 35.69 -14.70 14.99
N ILE A 13 35.87 -13.63 14.21
CA ILE A 13 35.06 -12.40 14.31
C ILE A 13 33.59 -12.72 14.04
N ASN A 14 33.29 -13.46 12.97
CA ASN A 14 31.93 -13.87 12.61
C ASN A 14 31.30 -14.75 13.71
N LEU A 15 32.08 -15.64 14.33
CA LEU A 15 31.63 -16.42 15.48
C LEU A 15 31.33 -15.52 16.69
N ARG A 16 32.21 -14.56 17.00
CA ARG A 16 32.02 -13.65 18.14
C ARG A 16 30.83 -12.71 17.93
N VAL A 17 30.64 -12.20 16.72
CA VAL A 17 29.47 -11.42 16.33
C VAL A 17 28.19 -12.24 16.50
N ARG A 18 28.18 -13.52 16.06
CA ARG A 18 27.05 -14.43 16.30
C ARG A 18 26.76 -14.63 17.78
N GLN A 19 27.78 -14.85 18.61
CA GLN A 19 27.63 -14.97 20.06
C GLN A 19 27.07 -13.70 20.70
N LEU A 20 27.61 -12.52 20.35
CA LEU A 20 27.12 -11.24 20.86
C LEU A 20 25.67 -10.96 20.44
N ASN A 21 25.31 -11.29 19.19
CA ASN A 21 23.94 -11.16 18.72
C ASN A 21 23.00 -12.12 19.46
N ALA A 22 23.43 -13.35 19.77
CA ALA A 22 22.64 -14.29 20.56
C ALA A 22 22.42 -13.77 21.99
N VAL A 23 23.45 -13.24 22.66
CA VAL A 23 23.33 -12.61 23.98
C VAL A 23 22.42 -11.40 23.94
N ARG A 24 22.59 -10.52 22.95
CA ARG A 24 21.74 -9.33 22.79
C ARG A 24 20.27 -9.70 22.53
N THR A 25 20.03 -10.74 21.74
CA THR A 25 18.69 -11.26 21.48
C THR A 25 18.09 -11.82 22.76
N ARG A 26 18.82 -12.65 23.50
CA ARG A 26 18.37 -13.19 24.80
C ARG A 26 18.05 -12.08 25.81
N ASN A 27 18.92 -11.08 25.94
CA ASN A 27 18.68 -9.94 26.84
C ASN A 27 17.44 -9.14 26.41
N ARG A 28 17.23 -8.95 25.11
CA ARG A 28 16.04 -8.27 24.60
C ARG A 28 14.78 -9.11 24.86
N THR A 29 14.78 -10.40 24.54
CA THR A 29 13.66 -11.30 24.82
C THR A 29 13.30 -11.30 26.31
N MET A 30 14.31 -11.36 27.19
CA MET A 30 14.08 -11.29 28.63
C MET A 30 13.50 -9.92 29.05
N HIS A 31 14.04 -8.83 28.51
CA HIS A 31 13.54 -7.48 28.76
C HIS A 31 12.09 -7.27 28.33
N ASP A 32 11.75 -7.84 27.18
CA ASP A 32 10.42 -7.85 26.58
C ASP A 32 9.45 -8.75 27.37
N HIS A 33 9.94 -9.86 27.93
CA HIS A 33 9.20 -10.79 28.78
C HIS A 33 8.83 -10.17 30.12
N VAL A 34 9.80 -9.63 30.87
CA VAL A 34 9.56 -9.10 32.23
C VAL A 34 8.68 -7.84 32.27
N ARG A 35 8.33 -7.28 31.11
CA ARG A 35 7.42 -6.14 30.95
C ARG A 35 6.08 -6.51 30.34
N SER A 36 5.88 -7.76 29.97
CA SER A 36 4.65 -8.23 29.38
C SER A 36 3.57 -8.46 30.44
N ASP A 37 2.30 -8.34 30.03
CA ASP A 37 1.16 -8.71 30.87
C ASP A 37 1.27 -10.17 31.32
N TYR A 38 1.76 -11.08 30.46
CA TYR A 38 2.07 -12.47 30.82
C TYR A 38 2.99 -12.59 32.06
N PHE A 39 4.10 -11.85 32.10
CA PHE A 39 4.98 -11.90 33.28
C PHE A 39 4.33 -11.27 34.51
N LEU A 40 3.57 -10.19 34.33
CA LEU A 40 2.84 -9.55 35.42
C LEU A 40 1.75 -10.47 36.00
N ASP A 41 1.01 -11.17 35.16
CA ASP A 41 -0.02 -12.14 35.55
C ASP A 41 0.60 -13.32 36.31
N GLY A 42 1.76 -13.81 35.86
CA GLY A 42 2.56 -14.78 36.59
C GLY A 42 3.01 -14.28 37.96
N LEU A 43 3.46 -13.02 38.05
CA LEU A 43 3.86 -12.39 39.32
C LEU A 43 2.67 -12.20 40.27
N LEU A 44 1.49 -11.95 39.72
CA LEU A 44 0.22 -11.85 40.45
C LEU A 44 -0.40 -13.21 40.79
N GLY A 45 0.24 -14.32 40.40
CA GLY A 45 -0.19 -15.69 40.71
C GLY A 45 -1.37 -16.19 39.87
N GLN A 46 -1.65 -15.55 38.72
CA GLN A 46 -2.70 -16.00 37.80
C GLN A 46 -2.30 -17.25 37.02
N HIS A 47 -0.99 -17.49 36.87
CA HIS A 47 -0.41 -18.73 36.35
C HIS A 47 1.00 -18.95 36.95
N PRO A 48 1.56 -20.17 36.89
CA PRO A 48 2.79 -20.50 37.63
C PRO A 48 4.10 -20.14 36.90
N TYR A 49 4.05 -19.46 35.75
CA TYR A 49 5.19 -19.32 34.83
C TYR A 49 5.86 -17.94 34.91
N LEU A 50 7.04 -17.85 35.54
CA LEU A 50 7.82 -16.62 35.63
C LEU A 50 9.03 -16.60 34.66
N ASP A 51 9.70 -17.74 34.49
CA ASP A 51 10.81 -17.89 33.56
C ASP A 51 10.33 -18.24 32.15
N LEU A 52 11.17 -18.05 31.14
CA LEU A 52 10.90 -18.54 29.78
C LEU A 52 11.17 -20.05 29.67
N ALA A 53 10.37 -20.74 28.88
CA ALA A 53 10.57 -22.13 28.49
C ALA A 53 11.93 -22.31 27.79
N THR A 54 12.58 -23.42 28.12
CA THR A 54 13.91 -23.78 27.64
C THR A 54 13.87 -24.82 26.52
N THR A 55 12.76 -25.56 26.41
CA THR A 55 12.51 -26.57 25.37
C THR A 55 11.16 -26.34 24.68
N ARG A 56 10.98 -26.97 23.51
CA ARG A 56 9.71 -26.91 22.77
C ARG A 56 8.62 -27.67 23.52
N GLU A 57 8.96 -28.78 24.15
CA GLU A 57 8.04 -29.60 24.95
C GLU A 57 7.48 -28.77 26.12
N GLU A 58 8.35 -28.09 26.86
CA GLU A 58 7.96 -27.19 27.95
C GLU A 58 7.07 -26.04 27.46
N TYR A 59 7.37 -25.47 26.29
CA TYR A 59 6.51 -24.45 25.67
C TYR A 59 5.11 -24.98 25.34
N LEU A 60 5.01 -26.20 24.79
CA LEU A 60 3.73 -26.80 24.40
C LEU A 60 2.90 -27.22 25.62
N GLU A 61 3.55 -27.66 26.70
CA GLU A 61 2.89 -27.90 27.99
C GLU A 61 2.29 -26.60 28.53
N ARG A 62 3.07 -25.51 28.54
CA ARG A 62 2.57 -24.18 28.94
C ARG A 62 1.42 -23.72 28.05
N TYR A 63 1.51 -23.90 26.74
CA TYR A 63 0.43 -23.54 25.81
C TYR A 63 -0.89 -24.21 26.19
N ALA A 64 -0.87 -25.48 26.58
CA ALA A 64 -2.07 -26.23 26.94
C ALA A 64 -2.85 -25.58 28.10
N ASP A 65 -2.16 -24.90 29.03
CA ASP A 65 -2.80 -24.20 30.15
C ASP A 65 -3.54 -22.92 29.73
N PHE A 66 -3.17 -22.31 28.60
CA PHE A 66 -3.79 -21.07 28.10
C PHE A 66 -4.72 -21.29 26.91
N ALA A 67 -4.71 -22.48 26.30
CA ALA A 67 -5.40 -22.73 25.03
C ALA A 67 -6.93 -22.64 25.15
N GLY A 68 -7.50 -23.09 26.27
CA GLY A 68 -8.96 -23.26 26.43
C GLY A 68 -9.80 -22.04 26.03
N PRO A 69 -9.58 -20.84 26.60
CA PRO A 69 -10.35 -19.65 26.26
C PRO A 69 -10.25 -19.23 24.78
N VAL A 70 -9.07 -19.38 24.16
CA VAL A 70 -8.89 -19.03 22.74
C VAL A 70 -9.54 -20.06 21.84
N GLU A 71 -9.43 -21.35 22.16
CA GLU A 71 -10.08 -22.44 21.42
C GLU A 71 -11.60 -22.34 21.48
N GLU A 72 -12.18 -22.02 22.65
CA GLU A 72 -13.63 -21.80 22.80
C GLU A 72 -14.10 -20.60 21.97
N LYS A 73 -13.40 -19.47 22.04
CA LYS A 73 -13.70 -18.27 21.25
C LYS A 73 -13.63 -18.56 19.75
N VAL A 74 -12.55 -19.18 19.29
CA VAL A 74 -12.37 -19.48 17.86
C VAL A 74 -13.39 -20.51 17.38
N ALA A 75 -13.76 -21.50 18.20
CA ALA A 75 -14.82 -22.45 17.87
C ALA A 75 -16.19 -21.76 17.69
N ALA A 76 -16.53 -20.78 18.53
CA ALA A 76 -17.76 -20.01 18.39
C ALA A 76 -17.77 -19.18 17.08
N LEU A 77 -16.66 -18.50 16.77
CA LEU A 77 -16.51 -17.74 15.53
C LEU A 77 -16.53 -18.63 14.28
N ILE A 78 -15.96 -19.84 14.36
CA ILE A 78 -16.04 -20.83 13.28
C ILE A 78 -17.50 -21.24 13.06
N ALA A 79 -18.24 -21.55 14.13
CA ALA A 79 -19.65 -21.91 14.02
C ALA A 79 -20.48 -20.80 13.38
N GLU A 80 -20.22 -19.54 13.72
CA GLU A 80 -20.84 -18.38 13.06
C GLU A 80 -20.45 -18.30 11.58
N SER A 81 -19.17 -18.48 11.25
CA SER A 81 -18.68 -18.37 9.87
C SER A 81 -19.28 -19.42 8.91
N GLN A 82 -19.73 -20.56 9.45
CA GLN A 82 -20.41 -21.60 8.66
C GLN A 82 -21.80 -21.17 8.16
N SER A 83 -22.40 -20.15 8.78
CA SER A 83 -23.68 -19.58 8.36
C SER A 83 -23.54 -18.46 7.33
N LEU A 84 -22.31 -18.14 6.89
CA LEU A 84 -22.07 -17.13 5.87
C LEU A 84 -22.59 -17.60 4.50
N PRO A 85 -23.10 -16.69 3.65
CA PRO A 85 -23.53 -17.07 2.31
C PRO A 85 -22.37 -17.63 1.48
N VAL A 86 -22.69 -18.61 0.65
CA VAL A 86 -21.75 -19.26 -0.27
C VAL A 86 -22.00 -18.71 -1.68
N PRO A 87 -20.96 -18.36 -2.44
CA PRO A 87 -21.15 -17.95 -3.83
C PRO A 87 -21.66 -19.12 -4.68
N HIS A 88 -22.83 -18.96 -5.31
CA HIS A 88 -23.39 -19.93 -6.26
C HIS A 88 -23.12 -19.57 -7.73
N GLY A 89 -22.09 -18.77 -7.98
CA GLY A 89 -21.76 -18.20 -9.29
C GLY A 89 -21.62 -16.68 -9.25
N GLN A 90 -21.48 -16.09 -10.42
CA GLN A 90 -21.49 -14.64 -10.65
C GLN A 90 -22.05 -14.36 -12.06
N ARG A 91 -22.48 -13.12 -12.34
CA ARG A 91 -23.18 -12.75 -13.58
C ARG A 91 -22.29 -12.09 -14.64
N TRP A 92 -21.23 -11.41 -14.20
CA TRP A 92 -20.39 -10.56 -15.03
C TRP A 92 -19.45 -11.34 -15.97
N ASP A 93 -18.66 -12.27 -15.46
CA ASP A 93 -17.68 -13.00 -16.26
C ASP A 93 -18.18 -14.38 -16.71
N GLN A 94 -17.68 -14.88 -17.83
CA GLN A 94 -17.84 -16.28 -18.23
C GLN A 94 -16.48 -16.97 -18.22
N ARG A 95 -16.45 -18.25 -17.85
CA ARG A 95 -15.22 -19.07 -17.94
C ARG A 95 -14.66 -18.98 -19.35
N ARG A 96 -13.40 -18.54 -19.48
CA ARG A 96 -12.77 -18.38 -20.79
C ARG A 96 -12.66 -19.74 -21.45
N ASN A 97 -13.12 -19.83 -22.69
CA ASN A 97 -13.02 -21.03 -23.51
C ASN A 97 -11.58 -21.20 -24.03
N VAL A 98 -10.67 -21.49 -23.10
CA VAL A 98 -9.26 -21.75 -23.33
C VAL A 98 -8.82 -22.85 -22.38
N ARG A 99 -8.08 -23.83 -22.90
CA ARG A 99 -7.57 -24.99 -22.17
C ARG A 99 -6.10 -24.76 -21.88
N ILE A 100 -5.77 -24.59 -20.60
CA ILE A 100 -4.43 -24.22 -20.15
C ILE A 100 -3.82 -25.39 -19.39
N GLY A 101 -2.78 -25.99 -19.97
CA GLY A 101 -1.92 -26.93 -19.28
C GLY A 101 -1.13 -26.18 -18.21
N ILE A 102 -1.17 -26.58 -16.94
CA ILE A 102 -0.54 -25.82 -15.85
C ILE A 102 0.38 -26.68 -14.98
N ILE A 103 1.55 -26.11 -14.65
CA ILE A 103 2.46 -26.63 -13.63
C ILE A 103 2.54 -25.58 -12.51
N ALA A 104 1.82 -25.82 -11.41
CA ALA A 104 1.67 -24.88 -10.30
C ALA A 104 1.55 -25.57 -8.94
N ASP A 105 1.66 -24.79 -7.86
CA ASP A 105 1.22 -25.24 -6.55
C ASP A 105 -0.29 -25.08 -6.37
N ARG A 106 -0.82 -25.70 -5.31
CA ARG A 106 -2.26 -25.75 -5.04
C ARG A 106 -2.89 -24.36 -4.93
N PHE A 107 -2.21 -23.41 -4.28
CA PHE A 107 -2.75 -22.07 -4.05
C PHE A 107 -2.89 -21.28 -5.36
N LEU A 108 -1.89 -21.32 -6.24
CA LEU A 108 -1.99 -20.65 -7.54
C LEU A 108 -2.98 -21.36 -8.48
N TYR A 109 -3.05 -22.69 -8.44
CA TYR A 109 -4.06 -23.42 -9.20
C TYR A 109 -5.48 -23.01 -8.78
N ASP A 110 -5.76 -22.96 -7.48
CA ASP A 110 -7.07 -22.56 -6.96
C ASP A 110 -7.44 -21.12 -7.25
N SER A 111 -6.47 -20.21 -7.32
CA SER A 111 -6.76 -18.82 -7.65
C SER A 111 -7.14 -18.60 -9.11
N LEU A 112 -6.93 -19.58 -10.01
CA LEU A 112 -7.18 -19.44 -11.44
C LEU A 112 -8.19 -20.44 -12.03
N LYS A 113 -8.46 -21.57 -11.36
CA LYS A 113 -9.21 -22.72 -11.93
C LYS A 113 -10.62 -22.40 -12.44
N ASP A 114 -11.27 -21.40 -11.87
CA ASP A 114 -12.65 -21.02 -12.22
C ASP A 114 -12.70 -20.00 -13.37
N ALA A 115 -11.56 -19.39 -13.74
CA ALA A 115 -11.48 -18.43 -14.84
C ALA A 115 -11.24 -19.06 -16.22
N ALA A 116 -10.63 -20.25 -16.29
CA ALA A 116 -10.31 -20.96 -17.53
C ALA A 116 -10.32 -22.49 -17.33
N HIS A 117 -10.20 -23.27 -18.39
CA HIS A 117 -10.11 -24.74 -18.30
C HIS A 117 -8.68 -25.17 -17.98
N LEU A 118 -8.34 -25.24 -16.69
CA LEU A 118 -7.01 -25.66 -16.25
C LEU A 118 -6.86 -27.18 -16.26
N VAL A 119 -5.76 -27.66 -16.83
CA VAL A 119 -5.37 -29.07 -16.89
C VAL A 119 -4.02 -29.24 -16.20
N PRO A 120 -3.95 -29.82 -14.99
CA PRO A 120 -2.67 -30.09 -14.34
C PRO A 120 -1.81 -31.05 -15.16
N ILE A 121 -0.57 -30.65 -15.45
CA ILE A 121 0.36 -31.49 -16.23
C ILE A 121 1.20 -32.35 -15.29
N HIS A 122 1.22 -33.66 -15.54
CA HIS A 122 2.05 -34.64 -14.83
C HIS A 122 3.26 -35.02 -15.69
N PRO A 123 4.47 -35.17 -15.11
CA PRO A 123 5.70 -35.45 -15.86
C PRO A 123 5.66 -36.75 -16.68
N ASP A 124 4.84 -37.73 -16.28
CA ASP A 124 4.71 -39.01 -17.00
C ASP A 124 3.46 -39.10 -17.90
N LEU A 125 2.49 -38.19 -17.76
CA LEU A 125 1.20 -38.25 -18.47
C LEU A 125 0.97 -37.06 -19.42
N TYR A 126 1.96 -36.17 -19.55
CA TYR A 126 1.82 -34.94 -20.32
C TYR A 126 1.38 -35.17 -21.77
N ALA A 127 1.77 -36.28 -22.40
CA ALA A 127 1.43 -36.53 -23.80
C ALA A 127 -0.08 -36.67 -24.03
N GLU A 128 -0.79 -37.34 -23.11
CA GLU A 128 -2.26 -37.48 -23.13
C GLU A 128 -2.92 -36.17 -22.67
N GLN A 129 -2.40 -35.57 -21.61
CA GLN A 129 -2.98 -34.37 -21.00
C GLN A 129 -2.88 -33.12 -21.89
N MET A 130 -1.91 -33.10 -22.81
CA MET A 130 -1.62 -31.97 -23.69
C MET A 130 -2.12 -32.16 -25.13
N GLU A 131 -3.01 -33.13 -25.39
CA GLU A 131 -3.58 -33.33 -26.73
C GLU A 131 -4.45 -32.16 -27.21
N ASP A 132 -5.18 -31.53 -26.29
CA ASP A 132 -6.15 -30.45 -26.55
C ASP A 132 -5.87 -29.27 -25.62
N ILE A 133 -4.66 -28.70 -25.70
CA ILE A 133 -4.21 -27.57 -24.87
C ILE A 133 -3.82 -26.40 -25.77
N ASP A 134 -4.37 -25.23 -25.46
CA ASP A 134 -4.11 -23.98 -26.19
C ASP A 134 -2.85 -23.26 -25.68
N LEU A 135 -2.46 -23.50 -24.43
CA LEU A 135 -1.35 -22.83 -23.76
C LEU A 135 -0.78 -23.70 -22.64
N LEU A 136 0.55 -23.77 -22.53
CA LEU A 136 1.24 -24.29 -21.35
C LEU A 136 1.68 -23.14 -20.42
N LEU A 137 1.14 -23.09 -19.21
CA LEU A 137 1.54 -22.16 -18.15
C LEU A 137 2.48 -22.84 -17.14
N LEU A 138 3.76 -22.50 -17.25
CA LEU A 138 4.78 -22.86 -16.27
C LEU A 138 4.82 -21.84 -15.15
N THR A 139 4.99 -22.29 -13.91
CA THR A 139 5.08 -21.36 -12.77
C THR A 139 6.28 -21.67 -11.89
N SER A 140 6.67 -20.73 -11.02
CA SER A 140 7.67 -20.98 -9.98
C SER A 140 7.14 -21.91 -8.87
N ALA A 141 6.93 -23.19 -9.20
CA ALA A 141 6.40 -24.21 -8.32
C ALA A 141 7.52 -24.98 -7.59
N TRP A 142 7.35 -25.20 -6.28
CA TRP A 142 8.30 -25.98 -5.49
C TRP A 142 8.08 -27.49 -5.59
N ARG A 143 6.82 -27.92 -5.70
CA ARG A 143 6.44 -29.33 -5.63
C ARG A 143 5.41 -29.80 -6.66
N GLY A 144 4.57 -28.93 -7.21
CA GLY A 144 3.39 -29.37 -7.98
C GLY A 144 2.17 -29.53 -7.07
N LEU A 145 1.09 -30.12 -7.57
CA LEU A 145 -0.16 -30.29 -6.81
C LEU A 145 -0.09 -31.48 -5.84
N ASN A 146 0.58 -32.55 -6.26
CA ASN A 146 0.73 -33.84 -5.58
C ASN A 146 2.22 -34.25 -5.50
N ASP A 147 3.12 -33.28 -5.33
CA ASP A 147 4.57 -33.45 -5.27
C ASP A 147 5.26 -33.96 -6.57
N GLU A 148 4.54 -34.07 -7.68
CA GLU A 148 5.04 -34.59 -8.96
C GLU A 148 6.12 -33.72 -9.63
N TRP A 149 6.17 -32.43 -9.30
CA TRP A 149 7.17 -31.46 -9.78
C TRP A 149 8.20 -31.09 -8.73
N PHE A 150 8.37 -31.93 -7.69
CA PHE A 150 9.37 -31.70 -6.66
C PHE A 150 10.75 -31.49 -7.29
N HIS A 151 11.44 -30.43 -6.86
CA HIS A 151 12.76 -30.05 -7.39
C HIS A 151 12.84 -29.63 -8.87
N VAL A 152 11.73 -29.24 -9.51
CA VAL A 152 11.76 -28.69 -10.89
C VAL A 152 12.65 -27.44 -11.04
N SER A 153 12.91 -26.70 -9.96
CA SER A 153 13.86 -25.57 -9.96
C SER A 153 15.34 -25.96 -9.98
N LEU A 154 15.68 -27.24 -9.77
CA LEU A 154 17.05 -27.74 -9.79
C LEU A 154 17.43 -28.27 -11.17
N SER A 155 18.40 -27.64 -11.82
CA SER A 155 18.98 -28.14 -13.06
C SER A 155 19.48 -29.58 -12.89
N GLY A 156 19.09 -30.47 -13.82
CA GLY A 156 19.47 -31.88 -13.82
C GLY A 156 18.65 -32.79 -12.90
N SER A 157 17.70 -32.26 -12.12
CA SER A 157 16.77 -33.11 -11.36
C SER A 157 15.86 -33.92 -12.29
N PRO A 158 15.30 -35.07 -11.85
CA PRO A 158 14.39 -35.86 -12.67
C PRO A 158 13.22 -35.03 -13.23
N SER A 159 12.56 -34.26 -12.38
CA SER A 159 11.45 -33.38 -12.76
C SER A 159 11.88 -32.30 -13.74
N ARG A 160 13.08 -31.72 -13.56
CA ARG A 160 13.59 -30.73 -14.51
C ARG A 160 13.95 -31.37 -15.86
N ASN A 161 14.51 -32.57 -15.87
CA ASN A 161 14.80 -33.30 -17.11
C ASN A 161 13.52 -33.71 -17.85
N ALA A 162 12.46 -34.10 -17.13
CA ALA A 162 11.15 -34.39 -17.72
C ALA A 162 10.51 -33.14 -18.35
N LEU A 163 10.67 -31.97 -17.71
CA LEU A 163 10.24 -30.69 -18.27
C LEU A 163 11.05 -30.33 -19.53
N ASP A 164 12.38 -30.28 -19.41
CA ASP A 164 13.27 -29.77 -20.46
C ASP A 164 13.33 -30.68 -21.69
N ASN A 165 13.23 -32.00 -21.51
CA ASN A 165 13.39 -32.99 -22.59
C ASN A 165 12.09 -33.70 -22.99
N GLY A 166 10.98 -33.47 -22.28
CA GLY A 166 9.68 -34.10 -22.55
C GLY A 166 8.59 -33.06 -22.80
N VAL A 167 8.09 -32.44 -21.73
CA VAL A 167 6.94 -31.53 -21.77
C VAL A 167 7.16 -30.34 -22.72
N ILE A 168 8.32 -29.66 -22.62
CA ILE A 168 8.58 -28.48 -23.44
C ILE A 168 8.77 -28.84 -24.92
N PRO A 169 9.61 -29.83 -25.30
CA PRO A 169 9.67 -30.28 -26.69
C PRO A 169 8.31 -30.68 -27.25
N PHE A 170 7.49 -31.42 -26.48
CA PHE A 170 6.15 -31.83 -26.90
C PHE A 170 5.23 -30.64 -27.18
N ALA A 171 5.25 -29.62 -26.31
CA ALA A 171 4.50 -28.38 -26.53
C ALA A 171 4.94 -27.68 -27.83
N ARG A 172 6.25 -27.58 -28.05
CA ARG A 172 6.84 -26.92 -29.23
C ARG A 172 6.52 -27.64 -30.53
N GLU A 173 6.59 -28.97 -30.55
CA GLU A 173 6.24 -29.79 -31.73
C GLU A 173 4.78 -29.60 -32.17
N ARG A 174 3.88 -29.27 -31.24
CA ARG A 174 2.46 -29.02 -31.50
C ARG A 174 2.10 -27.55 -31.68
N GLY A 175 3.08 -26.66 -31.61
CA GLY A 175 2.86 -25.22 -31.70
C GLY A 175 2.11 -24.63 -30.50
N ILE A 176 2.13 -25.31 -29.35
CA ILE A 176 1.51 -24.82 -28.11
C ILE A 176 2.43 -23.73 -27.52
N PRO A 177 1.97 -22.48 -27.37
CA PRO A 177 2.74 -21.43 -26.73
C PRO A 177 2.99 -21.74 -25.25
N VAL A 178 4.12 -21.25 -24.73
CA VAL A 178 4.56 -21.47 -23.35
C VAL A 178 4.65 -20.13 -22.62
N ALA A 179 3.82 -19.92 -21.60
CA ALA A 179 3.98 -18.82 -20.65
C ALA A 179 4.79 -19.28 -19.44
N TYR A 180 5.63 -18.40 -18.89
CA TYR A 180 6.24 -18.62 -17.59
C TYR A 180 5.84 -17.52 -16.60
N TYR A 181 5.32 -17.88 -15.43
CA TYR A 181 4.98 -16.96 -14.35
C TYR A 181 5.77 -17.24 -13.07
N SER A 182 6.68 -16.32 -12.72
CA SER A 182 7.35 -16.34 -11.42
C SER A 182 6.56 -15.54 -10.37
N LYS A 183 5.85 -16.27 -9.50
CA LYS A 183 5.14 -15.69 -8.33
C LYS A 183 6.03 -15.51 -7.10
N GLU A 184 7.25 -16.05 -7.15
CA GLU A 184 8.20 -16.10 -6.04
C GLU A 184 9.29 -15.00 -6.11
N ASP A 185 9.18 -14.11 -7.11
CA ASP A 185 10.06 -12.98 -7.29
C ASP A 185 9.72 -11.84 -6.31
N PRO A 186 10.69 -11.00 -5.91
CA PRO A 186 12.13 -11.10 -6.19
C PRO A 186 12.94 -12.13 -5.36
N PRO A 187 12.53 -12.64 -4.17
CA PRO A 187 13.41 -13.47 -3.32
C PRO A 187 14.01 -14.69 -4.01
N ASN A 188 13.26 -15.33 -4.91
CA ASN A 188 13.66 -16.60 -5.51
C ASN A 188 13.99 -16.50 -7.01
N TYR A 189 14.20 -15.28 -7.53
CA TYR A 189 14.56 -15.06 -8.95
C TYR A 189 15.70 -15.98 -9.40
N ALA A 190 16.83 -15.98 -8.69
CA ALA A 190 18.00 -16.78 -9.07
C ALA A 190 17.74 -18.30 -9.08
N ARG A 191 16.72 -18.75 -8.33
CA ARG A 191 16.35 -20.16 -8.22
C ARG A 191 15.50 -20.62 -9.40
N PHE A 192 14.61 -19.78 -9.91
CA PHE A 192 13.63 -20.18 -10.93
C PHE A 192 13.87 -19.56 -12.30
N ALA A 193 14.71 -18.52 -12.43
CA ALA A 193 14.89 -17.77 -13.68
C ALA A 193 15.28 -18.64 -14.89
N SER A 194 15.93 -19.80 -14.67
CA SER A 194 16.26 -20.72 -15.76
C SER A 194 15.04 -21.35 -16.43
N LEU A 195 13.87 -21.40 -15.79
CA LEU A 195 12.62 -21.87 -16.40
C LEU A 195 12.11 -20.88 -17.46
N ALA A 196 12.37 -19.59 -17.28
CA ALA A 196 11.92 -18.53 -18.18
C ALA A 196 12.48 -18.66 -19.61
N LYS A 197 13.58 -19.39 -19.80
CA LYS A 197 14.20 -19.62 -21.12
C LYS A 197 13.33 -20.40 -22.10
N HIS A 198 12.34 -21.12 -21.59
CA HIS A 198 11.45 -21.95 -22.40
C HIS A 198 10.20 -21.19 -22.84
N ALA A 199 9.99 -19.97 -22.32
CA ALA A 199 8.75 -19.23 -22.50
C ALA A 199 8.77 -18.34 -23.73
N ASP A 200 7.59 -18.16 -24.31
CA ASP A 200 7.27 -17.16 -25.33
C ASP A 200 6.93 -15.81 -24.70
N HIS A 201 6.44 -15.83 -23.44
CA HIS A 201 6.21 -14.64 -22.64
C HIS A 201 6.54 -14.91 -21.16
N VAL A 202 7.19 -13.96 -20.50
CA VAL A 202 7.57 -14.08 -19.10
C VAL A 202 6.79 -13.09 -18.23
N PHE A 203 6.13 -13.62 -17.22
CA PHE A 203 5.45 -12.88 -16.18
C PHE A 203 6.23 -12.96 -14.87
N THR A 204 6.34 -11.84 -14.17
CA THR A 204 6.92 -11.77 -12.84
C THR A 204 5.99 -11.02 -11.89
N SER A 205 5.91 -11.46 -10.64
CA SER A 205 5.18 -10.72 -9.59
C SER A 205 5.87 -9.41 -9.19
N ALA A 206 7.14 -9.21 -9.57
CA ALA A 206 7.96 -8.08 -9.15
C ALA A 206 8.43 -7.23 -10.33
N ALA A 207 7.98 -5.97 -10.40
CA ALA A 207 8.38 -5.01 -11.42
C ALA A 207 9.91 -4.84 -11.51
N GLU A 208 10.61 -4.93 -10.38
CA GLU A 208 12.07 -4.82 -10.31
C GLU A 208 12.81 -6.02 -10.93
N CYS A 209 12.11 -7.11 -11.22
CA CYS A 209 12.66 -8.27 -11.91
C CYS A 209 12.48 -8.21 -13.43
N VAL A 210 11.61 -7.34 -13.97
CA VAL A 210 11.44 -7.13 -15.42
C VAL A 210 12.78 -6.86 -16.11
N PRO A 211 13.56 -5.82 -15.72
CA PRO A 211 14.87 -5.56 -16.34
C PRO A 211 15.88 -6.69 -16.10
N LYS A 212 15.74 -7.48 -15.03
CA LYS A 212 16.63 -8.63 -14.77
C LYS A 212 16.39 -9.76 -15.75
N TYR A 213 15.13 -10.10 -16.02
CA TYR A 213 14.79 -11.10 -17.02
C TYR A 213 15.18 -10.65 -18.42
N GLN A 214 14.91 -9.40 -18.79
CA GLN A 214 15.32 -8.83 -20.08
C GLN A 214 16.84 -8.98 -20.29
N ALA A 215 17.64 -8.67 -19.27
CA ALA A 215 19.08 -8.86 -19.32
C ALA A 215 19.52 -10.34 -19.35
N TYR A 216 18.77 -11.23 -18.68
CA TYR A 216 19.09 -12.65 -18.57
C TYR A 216 18.77 -13.46 -19.83
N LEU A 217 17.63 -13.19 -20.47
CA LEU A 217 17.09 -14.00 -21.56
C LEU A 217 17.83 -13.78 -22.87
N LYS A 218 18.48 -12.62 -23.07
CA LYS A 218 19.24 -12.23 -24.29
C LYS A 218 18.47 -12.29 -25.63
N ALA A 219 17.26 -12.83 -25.64
CA ALA A 219 16.32 -12.88 -26.76
C ALA A 219 15.18 -11.87 -26.52
N ASP A 220 14.47 -11.49 -27.58
CA ASP A 220 13.32 -10.58 -27.55
C ASP A 220 12.05 -11.23 -26.94
N ILE A 221 12.20 -12.00 -25.87
CA ILE A 221 11.07 -12.56 -25.11
C ILE A 221 10.46 -11.42 -24.29
N PRO A 222 9.19 -11.06 -24.51
CA PRO A 222 8.55 -10.00 -23.75
C PRO A 222 8.44 -10.38 -22.27
N VAL A 223 8.63 -9.39 -21.40
CA VAL A 223 8.56 -9.55 -19.95
C VAL A 223 7.57 -8.54 -19.38
N SER A 224 6.58 -9.01 -18.63
CA SER A 224 5.53 -8.19 -18.04
C SER A 224 5.33 -8.48 -16.55
N VAL A 225 4.76 -7.53 -15.83
CA VAL A 225 4.34 -7.74 -14.45
C VAL A 225 2.96 -8.40 -14.45
N LEU A 226 2.80 -9.45 -13.65
CA LEU A 226 1.50 -10.08 -13.42
C LEU A 226 1.22 -10.11 -11.90
N PRO A 227 0.27 -9.29 -11.41
CA PRO A 227 -0.07 -9.31 -9.98
C PRO A 227 -0.85 -10.58 -9.62
N PHE A 228 -1.03 -10.82 -8.32
CA PHE A 228 -1.86 -11.94 -7.86
C PHE A 228 -3.35 -11.75 -8.22
N ALA A 229 -4.09 -12.86 -8.29
CA ALA A 229 -5.52 -12.91 -8.56
C ALA A 229 -6.33 -13.25 -7.30
N VAL A 230 -7.58 -12.77 -7.28
CA VAL A 230 -8.64 -13.31 -6.44
C VAL A 230 -9.63 -14.12 -7.26
N ASN A 231 -9.98 -15.28 -6.73
CA ASN A 231 -11.04 -16.13 -7.25
C ASN A 231 -12.30 -15.94 -6.41
N TYR A 232 -13.40 -15.47 -7.03
CA TYR A 232 -14.65 -15.14 -6.34
C TYR A 232 -15.27 -16.32 -5.58
N VAL A 233 -15.01 -17.57 -6.00
CA VAL A 233 -15.51 -18.76 -5.30
C VAL A 233 -14.93 -18.84 -3.88
N HIS A 234 -13.66 -18.47 -3.73
CA HIS A 234 -12.91 -18.58 -2.47
C HIS A 234 -12.76 -17.25 -1.74
N HIS A 235 -12.72 -16.14 -2.47
CA HIS A 235 -12.46 -14.79 -1.96
C HIS A 235 -13.58 -13.87 -2.43
N ASN A 236 -14.60 -13.72 -1.59
CA ASN A 236 -15.76 -12.86 -1.83
C ASN A 236 -16.22 -12.23 -0.52
N PRO A 237 -16.92 -11.09 -0.58
CA PRO A 237 -17.33 -10.38 0.62
C PRO A 237 -18.67 -10.87 1.18
N LEU A 238 -19.22 -12.00 0.71
CA LEU A 238 -20.56 -12.43 1.12
C LEU A 238 -20.62 -12.74 2.62
N GLY A 239 -21.52 -12.04 3.32
CA GLY A 239 -21.66 -12.00 4.76
C GLY A 239 -20.53 -11.28 5.51
N SER A 240 -19.61 -10.62 4.81
CA SER A 240 -18.68 -9.67 5.42
C SER A 240 -19.48 -8.51 6.02
N MET A 241 -19.02 -7.95 7.14
CA MET A 241 -19.74 -6.94 7.94
C MET A 241 -20.94 -7.45 8.75
N ARG A 242 -21.20 -8.76 8.80
CA ARG A 242 -22.15 -9.36 9.75
C ARG A 242 -21.67 -9.19 11.19
N HIS A 243 -20.41 -9.58 11.43
CA HIS A 243 -19.80 -9.54 12.76
C HIS A 243 -19.37 -8.13 13.13
N GLN A 244 -19.86 -7.64 14.27
CA GLN A 244 -19.58 -6.28 14.76
C GLN A 244 -18.43 -6.22 15.78
N GLY A 245 -17.77 -7.36 16.04
CA GLY A 245 -16.62 -7.43 16.95
C GLY A 245 -15.39 -6.68 16.43
N ARG A 246 -14.36 -6.60 17.26
CA ARG A 246 -13.08 -5.92 16.92
C ARG A 246 -11.88 -6.83 17.23
N GLU A 247 -12.00 -8.09 16.84
CA GLU A 247 -10.96 -9.09 16.97
C GLU A 247 -9.91 -8.88 15.88
N PHE A 248 -8.66 -8.72 16.30
CA PHE A 248 -7.52 -8.65 15.41
C PHE A 248 -6.98 -10.07 15.20
N VAL A 249 -7.23 -10.64 14.02
CA VAL A 249 -6.74 -11.99 13.70
C VAL A 249 -5.46 -11.96 12.87
N PHE A 250 -4.44 -12.67 13.31
CA PHE A 250 -3.26 -12.97 12.51
C PHE A 250 -3.17 -14.47 12.22
N ALA A 251 -3.14 -14.87 10.95
CA ALA A 251 -2.90 -16.26 10.57
C ALA A 251 -1.56 -16.39 9.85
N GLY A 252 -0.57 -17.00 10.48
CA GLY A 252 0.78 -17.00 9.92
C GLY A 252 1.82 -17.67 10.79
N SER A 253 3.08 -17.48 10.39
CA SER A 253 4.24 -18.06 11.06
C SER A 253 5.08 -16.98 11.74
N TRP A 254 5.61 -17.30 12.91
CA TRP A 254 6.77 -16.62 13.45
C TRP A 254 8.03 -17.12 12.75
N LEU A 255 8.88 -16.22 12.27
CA LEU A 255 10.07 -16.58 11.50
C LEU A 255 11.30 -16.02 12.22
N ASP A 256 11.75 -16.68 13.29
CA ASP A 256 12.83 -16.12 14.12
C ASP A 256 14.17 -16.03 13.35
N HIS A 257 14.37 -16.98 12.44
CA HIS A 257 15.59 -17.20 11.68
C HIS A 257 15.68 -16.46 10.34
N LYS A 258 14.57 -15.85 9.84
CA LYS A 258 14.54 -15.13 8.56
C LYS A 258 13.56 -13.96 8.59
N TYR A 259 13.82 -12.92 7.78
CA TYR A 259 13.01 -11.69 7.70
C TYR A 259 12.87 -10.92 9.04
N HIS A 260 13.99 -10.45 9.59
CA HIS A 260 14.01 -9.72 10.87
C HIS A 260 13.11 -8.48 10.90
N GLU A 261 12.95 -7.78 9.78
CA GLU A 261 12.04 -6.62 9.70
C GLU A 261 10.58 -7.04 9.85
N ARG A 262 10.15 -8.11 9.17
CA ARG A 262 8.80 -8.68 9.32
C ARG A 262 8.52 -9.04 10.78
N LYS A 263 9.47 -9.70 11.45
CA LYS A 263 9.37 -10.03 12.89
C LYS A 263 9.24 -8.79 13.75
N SER A 264 10.09 -7.79 13.52
CA SER A 264 10.05 -6.53 14.28
C SER A 264 8.73 -5.79 14.09
N SER A 265 8.13 -5.83 12.89
CA SER A 265 6.82 -5.23 12.64
C SER A 265 5.69 -6.03 13.27
N ALA A 266 5.74 -7.36 13.25
CA ALA A 266 4.80 -8.22 13.95
C ALA A 266 4.74 -7.87 15.45
N GLN A 267 5.91 -7.73 16.09
CA GLN A 267 6.02 -7.30 17.49
C GLN A 267 5.33 -5.95 17.71
N LYS A 268 5.65 -4.94 16.90
CA LYS A 268 5.05 -3.60 17.04
C LYS A 268 3.52 -3.61 16.94
N ILE A 269 2.99 -4.38 15.99
CA ILE A 269 1.55 -4.51 15.77
C ILE A 269 0.90 -5.24 16.94
N PHE A 270 1.39 -6.42 17.31
CA PHE A 270 0.81 -7.20 18.41
C PHE A 270 0.91 -6.46 19.74
N ASP A 271 2.09 -5.92 20.08
CA ASP A 271 2.28 -5.19 21.32
C ASP A 271 1.39 -3.94 21.37
N GLY A 272 1.19 -3.24 20.25
CA GLY A 272 0.30 -2.07 20.19
C GLY A 272 -1.19 -2.41 20.38
N ILE A 273 -1.64 -3.55 19.84
CA ILE A 273 -2.99 -4.07 20.06
C ILE A 273 -3.21 -4.43 21.53
N LEU A 274 -2.23 -5.12 22.14
CA LEU A 274 -2.29 -5.50 23.56
C LEU A 274 -2.21 -4.29 24.49
N GLU A 275 -1.40 -3.27 24.18
CA GLU A 275 -1.35 -2.01 24.94
C GLU A 275 -2.65 -1.20 24.83
N ALA A 276 -3.39 -1.32 23.71
CA ALA A 276 -4.73 -0.79 23.56
C ALA A 276 -5.81 -1.65 24.25
N LYS A 277 -5.43 -2.78 24.86
CA LYS A 277 -6.32 -3.76 25.48
C LYS A 277 -7.39 -4.30 24.52
N ALA A 278 -7.04 -4.41 23.24
CA ALA A 278 -7.89 -5.00 22.21
C ALA A 278 -7.65 -6.51 22.07
N ASP A 279 -8.63 -7.21 21.51
CA ASP A 279 -8.58 -8.66 21.31
C ASP A 279 -7.60 -9.02 20.17
N LEU A 280 -6.53 -9.72 20.51
CA LEU A 280 -5.59 -10.33 19.59
C LEU A 280 -5.78 -11.86 19.56
N THR A 281 -5.91 -12.42 18.36
CA THR A 281 -5.90 -13.87 18.13
C THR A 281 -4.88 -14.23 17.05
N ILE A 282 -3.99 -15.17 17.36
CA ILE A 282 -2.91 -15.63 16.48
C ILE A 282 -3.13 -17.10 16.13
N ILE A 283 -3.46 -17.38 14.88
CA ILE A 283 -3.55 -18.74 14.34
C ILE A 283 -2.15 -19.13 13.86
N ASP A 284 -1.43 -19.87 14.69
CA ASP A 284 -0.05 -20.30 14.41
C ASP A 284 -0.05 -21.54 13.52
N ARG A 285 0.36 -21.36 12.26
CA ARG A 285 0.42 -22.44 11.27
C ARG A 285 1.45 -23.52 11.58
N ASN A 286 2.40 -23.25 12.47
CA ASN A 286 3.53 -24.13 12.78
C ASN A 286 3.52 -24.64 14.22
N LEU A 287 2.49 -24.34 15.02
CA LEU A 287 2.46 -24.76 16.43
C LEU A 287 2.62 -26.28 16.55
N GLU A 288 2.00 -27.03 15.63
CA GLU A 288 2.02 -28.50 15.58
C GLU A 288 3.09 -29.09 14.66
N ILE A 289 4.05 -28.28 14.18
CA ILE A 289 5.09 -28.81 13.29
C ILE A 289 5.86 -29.95 13.98
N ASP A 290 6.03 -31.07 13.27
CA ASP A 290 6.71 -32.26 13.81
C ASP A 290 8.22 -31.99 13.93
N GLY A 291 8.68 -31.76 15.16
CA GLY A 291 10.09 -31.52 15.47
C GLY A 291 11.02 -32.70 15.16
N LYS A 292 10.49 -33.92 14.97
CA LYS A 292 11.28 -35.10 14.56
C LYS A 292 11.55 -35.09 13.06
N ARG A 293 10.61 -34.58 12.25
CA ARG A 293 10.76 -34.42 10.79
C ARG A 293 11.42 -33.10 10.41
N PHE A 294 11.22 -32.04 11.17
CA PHE A 294 11.72 -30.69 10.88
C PHE A 294 12.71 -30.23 11.95
N ALA A 295 14.00 -30.27 11.61
CA ALA A 295 15.05 -29.80 12.49
C ALA A 295 14.90 -28.29 12.83
N ASN A 296 15.12 -27.95 14.10
CA ASN A 296 14.99 -26.58 14.64
C ASN A 296 13.56 -26.00 14.60
N ALA A 297 12.54 -26.84 14.85
CA ALA A 297 11.13 -26.44 14.91
C ALA A 297 10.84 -25.29 15.90
N GLU A 298 11.64 -25.16 16.96
CA GLU A 298 11.54 -24.10 17.97
C GLU A 298 11.68 -22.68 17.39
N ARG A 299 12.33 -22.54 16.22
CA ARG A 299 12.50 -21.24 15.54
C ARG A 299 11.22 -20.67 14.92
N TYR A 300 10.12 -21.43 14.99
CA TYR A 300 8.79 -21.03 14.52
C TYR A 300 7.83 -20.70 15.66
N LEU A 301 8.23 -20.92 16.92
CA LEU A 301 7.41 -20.60 18.08
C LEU A 301 7.29 -19.09 18.26
N PHE A 302 6.08 -18.63 18.57
CA PHE A 302 5.84 -17.26 18.98
C PHE A 302 6.42 -17.03 20.39
N PRO A 303 6.87 -15.80 20.71
CA PRO A 303 7.25 -15.43 22.07
C PRO A 303 6.15 -15.77 23.09
N GLU A 304 6.52 -16.31 24.26
CA GLU A 304 5.57 -16.76 25.29
C GLU A 304 4.62 -15.68 25.80
N ARG A 305 5.02 -14.41 25.74
CA ARG A 305 4.11 -13.30 26.06
C ARG A 305 2.85 -13.22 25.18
N TYR A 306 2.80 -13.99 24.09
CA TYR A 306 1.62 -14.10 23.23
C TYR A 306 0.89 -15.44 23.39
N ILE A 307 1.33 -16.33 24.29
CA ILE A 307 0.85 -17.72 24.37
C ILE A 307 -0.65 -17.79 24.66
N SER A 308 -1.16 -16.87 25.48
CA SER A 308 -2.58 -16.68 25.80
C SER A 308 -3.44 -16.17 24.65
N HIS A 309 -2.83 -15.87 23.51
CA HIS A 309 -3.48 -15.39 22.30
C HIS A 309 -3.34 -16.38 21.13
N LEU A 310 -2.67 -17.51 21.34
CA LEU A 310 -2.42 -18.49 20.28
C LEU A 310 -3.59 -19.44 20.10
N HIS A 311 -3.83 -19.79 18.85
CA HIS A 311 -4.68 -20.88 18.42
C HIS A 311 -3.88 -21.83 17.53
N ARG A 312 -4.23 -23.11 17.56
CA ARG A 312 -3.67 -24.17 16.71
C ARG A 312 -3.91 -23.88 15.21
N PRO A 313 -3.19 -24.52 14.28
CA PRO A 313 -3.45 -24.37 12.86
C PRO A 313 -4.92 -24.70 12.53
N LEU A 314 -5.51 -23.97 11.59
CA LEU A 314 -6.83 -24.25 11.03
C LEU A 314 -6.69 -24.75 9.60
N ASP A 315 -7.63 -25.60 9.18
CA ASP A 315 -7.80 -25.97 7.79
C ASP A 315 -8.07 -24.73 6.92
N HIS A 316 -7.66 -24.81 5.65
CA HIS A 316 -7.63 -23.65 4.78
C HIS A 316 -9.01 -23.00 4.59
N ASP A 317 -10.04 -23.79 4.29
CA ASP A 317 -11.40 -23.28 4.05
C ASP A 317 -12.03 -22.71 5.32
N VAL A 318 -11.77 -23.34 6.48
CA VAL A 318 -12.21 -22.84 7.79
C VAL A 318 -11.57 -21.49 8.09
N LEU A 319 -10.26 -21.35 7.82
CA LEU A 319 -9.55 -20.08 7.99
C LEU A 319 -10.10 -18.98 7.07
N LEU A 320 -10.42 -19.30 5.81
CA LEU A 320 -11.01 -18.33 4.89
C LEU A 320 -12.40 -17.89 5.38
N GLY A 321 -13.24 -18.81 5.84
CA GLY A 321 -14.54 -18.51 6.44
C GLY A 321 -14.42 -17.57 7.63
N LEU A 322 -13.50 -17.86 8.56
CA LEU A 322 -13.22 -17.02 9.72
C LEU A 322 -12.75 -15.61 9.32
N GLN A 323 -11.84 -15.51 8.35
CA GLN A 323 -11.31 -14.21 7.90
C GLN A 323 -12.32 -13.36 7.14
N ARG A 324 -13.28 -14.01 6.45
CA ARG A 324 -14.41 -13.32 5.80
C ARG A 324 -15.44 -12.84 6.81
N LEU A 325 -15.66 -13.57 7.91
CA LEU A 325 -16.53 -13.14 9.01
C LEU A 325 -15.95 -11.93 9.74
N LEU A 326 -14.66 -12.00 10.11
CA LEU A 326 -14.05 -11.02 10.99
C LEU A 326 -13.72 -9.70 10.27
N PRO A 327 -14.00 -8.54 10.90
CA PRO A 327 -13.82 -7.25 10.25
C PRO A 327 -12.36 -6.82 10.15
N VAL A 328 -11.45 -7.35 10.98
CA VAL A 328 -10.05 -6.93 11.03
C VAL A 328 -9.09 -8.10 10.93
N ALA A 329 -8.11 -8.01 10.02
CA ALA A 329 -7.04 -8.99 9.89
C ALA A 329 -5.66 -8.35 9.78
N ILE A 330 -4.66 -9.05 10.32
CA ILE A 330 -3.27 -8.66 10.26
C ILE A 330 -2.58 -9.40 9.11
N ASN A 331 -1.93 -8.65 8.23
CA ASN A 331 -1.07 -9.17 7.17
C ASN A 331 0.39 -8.78 7.38
N LEU A 332 1.32 -9.70 7.14
CA LEU A 332 2.76 -9.42 7.26
C LEU A 332 3.53 -9.78 5.99
N ASN A 333 4.02 -8.76 5.31
CA ASN A 333 4.87 -8.81 4.12
C ASN A 333 6.32 -9.13 4.46
N SER A 334 6.90 -10.08 3.73
CA SER A 334 8.35 -10.37 3.77
C SER A 334 9.15 -9.55 2.76
N VAL A 335 8.49 -9.08 1.69
CA VAL A 335 9.06 -8.20 0.67
C VAL A 335 8.50 -6.80 0.89
N ILE A 336 9.37 -5.87 1.29
CA ILE A 336 8.95 -4.50 1.66
C ILE A 336 9.28 -3.44 0.61
N ALA A 337 10.23 -3.73 -0.29
CA ALA A 337 10.79 -2.75 -1.21
C ALA A 337 10.21 -2.83 -2.63
N SER A 338 9.45 -3.87 -2.95
CA SER A 338 8.88 -4.04 -4.30
C SER A 338 7.61 -3.21 -4.48
N GLN A 339 7.46 -2.62 -5.66
CA GLN A 339 6.29 -1.85 -6.09
C GLN A 339 5.09 -2.71 -6.47
N SER A 340 5.30 -3.99 -6.81
CA SER A 340 4.23 -4.89 -7.25
C SER A 340 4.17 -6.21 -6.48
N MET A 341 5.27 -6.63 -5.82
CA MET A 341 5.28 -7.85 -5.00
C MET A 341 5.00 -7.53 -3.53
N PHE A 342 3.95 -8.17 -3.00
CA PHE A 342 3.59 -8.24 -1.59
C PHE A 342 2.86 -9.56 -1.32
N ALA A 343 2.48 -9.84 -0.07
CA ALA A 343 1.78 -11.09 0.25
C ALA A 343 0.43 -11.14 -0.47
N ASN A 344 0.10 -12.27 -1.12
CA ASN A 344 -1.20 -12.47 -1.79
C ASN A 344 -2.39 -12.19 -0.85
N ARG A 345 -2.20 -12.50 0.43
CA ARG A 345 -3.16 -12.27 1.51
C ARG A 345 -3.69 -10.83 1.56
N VAL A 346 -2.94 -9.84 1.05
CA VAL A 346 -3.42 -8.44 0.94
C VAL A 346 -4.63 -8.32 0.02
N ILE A 347 -4.63 -9.00 -1.14
CA ILE A 347 -5.76 -8.91 -2.08
C ILE A 347 -6.87 -9.89 -1.66
N GLU A 348 -6.50 -11.08 -1.16
CA GLU A 348 -7.46 -12.07 -0.65
C GLU A 348 -8.35 -11.50 0.47
N LEU A 349 -7.76 -10.85 1.49
CA LEU A 349 -8.51 -10.23 2.59
C LEU A 349 -9.38 -9.06 2.11
N GLN A 350 -8.88 -8.26 1.16
CA GLN A 350 -9.68 -7.17 0.56
C GLN A 350 -10.92 -7.71 -0.17
N ALA A 351 -10.76 -8.78 -0.96
CA ALA A 351 -11.89 -9.43 -1.64
C ALA A 351 -12.89 -10.05 -0.65
N MET A 352 -12.44 -10.45 0.53
CA MET A 352 -13.29 -10.96 1.61
C MET A 352 -13.93 -9.87 2.48
N GLY A 353 -13.70 -8.59 2.16
CA GLY A 353 -14.28 -7.47 2.91
C GLY A 353 -13.66 -7.27 4.29
N THR A 354 -12.35 -7.45 4.43
CA THR A 354 -11.65 -7.28 5.72
C THR A 354 -10.83 -5.98 5.76
N PHE A 355 -10.86 -5.25 6.88
CA PHE A 355 -9.93 -4.17 7.18
C PHE A 355 -8.55 -4.75 7.51
N ILE A 356 -7.51 -4.24 6.83
CA ILE A 356 -6.18 -4.84 6.91
C ILE A 356 -5.23 -3.92 7.68
N VAL A 357 -4.63 -4.48 8.72
CA VAL A 357 -3.43 -3.93 9.37
C VAL A 357 -2.21 -4.65 8.81
N SER A 358 -1.22 -3.92 8.30
CA SER A 358 -0.02 -4.52 7.71
C SER A 358 1.26 -3.82 8.06
N ASN A 359 2.40 -4.51 7.94
CA ASN A 359 3.69 -3.83 7.92
C ASN A 359 3.94 -3.16 6.57
N TYR A 360 4.85 -2.19 6.56
CA TYR A 360 5.18 -1.46 5.35
C TYR A 360 5.62 -2.37 4.21
N SER A 361 4.99 -2.17 3.05
CA SER A 361 5.43 -2.62 1.75
C SER A 361 5.17 -1.51 0.74
N ALA A 362 6.15 -1.24 -0.12
CA ALA A 362 6.06 -0.14 -1.09
C ALA A 362 4.89 -0.32 -2.06
N GLY A 363 4.64 -1.54 -2.55
CA GLY A 363 3.49 -1.84 -3.39
C GLY A 363 2.16 -1.71 -2.66
N VAL A 364 2.06 -2.19 -1.40
CA VAL A 364 0.84 -2.03 -0.60
C VAL A 364 0.52 -0.57 -0.34
N ASN A 365 1.52 0.23 0.06
CA ASN A 365 1.35 1.66 0.31
C ASN A 365 0.93 2.44 -0.95
N SER A 366 1.44 2.04 -2.11
CA SER A 366 1.17 2.75 -3.38
C SER A 366 -0.18 2.37 -3.97
N LEU A 367 -0.55 1.08 -3.92
CA LEU A 367 -1.74 0.56 -4.58
C LEU A 367 -2.98 0.55 -3.68
N TYR A 368 -2.80 0.38 -2.36
CA TYR A 368 -3.89 0.20 -1.41
C TYR A 368 -3.71 1.11 -0.19
N PRO A 369 -3.83 2.44 -0.34
CA PRO A 369 -3.64 3.39 0.75
C PRO A 369 -4.60 3.18 1.94
N HIS A 370 -5.75 2.54 1.71
CA HIS A 370 -6.72 2.12 2.74
C HIS A 370 -6.25 0.94 3.61
N VAL A 371 -5.13 0.30 3.28
CA VAL A 371 -4.46 -0.64 4.20
C VAL A 371 -3.71 0.16 5.26
N CYS A 372 -4.01 -0.11 6.53
CA CYS A 372 -3.37 0.55 7.67
C CYS A 372 -1.93 0.03 7.85
N ILE A 373 -0.95 0.94 7.96
CA ILE A 373 0.47 0.59 8.03
C ILE A 373 1.14 1.27 9.23
N PRO A 374 0.88 0.80 10.45
CA PRO A 374 1.46 1.38 11.66
C PRO A 374 2.98 1.14 11.71
N ASP A 375 3.75 2.14 12.14
CA ASP A 375 5.22 2.04 12.24
C ASP A 375 5.74 1.86 13.68
N SER A 376 4.89 1.98 14.69
CA SER A 376 5.31 1.81 16.09
C SER A 376 4.22 1.22 16.96
N VAL A 377 4.59 0.79 18.16
CA VAL A 377 3.65 0.31 19.19
C VAL A 377 2.63 1.41 19.53
N ILE A 378 3.12 2.64 19.72
CA ILE A 378 2.27 3.81 20.03
C ILE A 378 1.33 4.12 18.88
N ASP A 379 1.83 4.12 17.64
CA ASP A 379 1.04 4.40 16.44
C ASP A 379 -0.05 3.33 16.23
N MET A 380 0.27 2.05 16.45
CA MET A 380 -0.73 0.98 16.44
C MET A 380 -1.75 1.16 17.56
N LYS A 381 -1.32 1.45 18.79
CA LYS A 381 -2.22 1.69 19.93
C LYS A 381 -3.22 2.81 19.62
N GLN A 382 -2.73 3.96 19.19
CA GLN A 382 -3.56 5.11 18.81
C GLN A 382 -4.47 4.79 17.62
N THR A 383 -4.01 3.97 16.68
CA THR A 383 -4.85 3.47 15.58
C THR A 383 -6.02 2.66 16.12
N VAL A 384 -5.79 1.71 17.04
CA VAL A 384 -6.87 0.92 17.65
C VAL A 384 -7.87 1.82 18.39
N GLU A 385 -7.38 2.77 19.18
CA GLU A 385 -8.19 3.70 19.96
C GLU A 385 -9.03 4.64 19.07
N ALA A 386 -8.51 5.05 17.91
CA ALA A 386 -9.20 5.93 16.96
C ALA A 386 -10.11 5.18 15.97
N LEU A 387 -10.04 3.85 15.89
CA LEU A 387 -10.75 3.06 14.89
C LEU A 387 -12.25 3.03 15.20
N THR A 388 -13.05 3.56 14.27
CA THR A 388 -14.52 3.51 14.33
C THR A 388 -15.05 2.46 13.37
N GLU A 389 -16.27 1.98 13.61
CA GLU A 389 -16.95 1.06 12.70
C GLU A 389 -17.06 1.64 11.29
N THR A 390 -17.42 2.92 11.18
CA THR A 390 -17.48 3.65 9.90
C THR A 390 -16.13 3.64 9.18
N SER A 391 -15.03 3.92 9.89
CA SER A 391 -13.68 3.91 9.27
C SER A 391 -13.26 2.52 8.79
N ILE A 392 -13.62 1.46 9.54
CA ILE A 392 -13.39 0.06 9.14
C ILE A 392 -14.17 -0.23 7.85
N ARG A 393 -15.47 0.05 7.84
CA ARG A 393 -16.34 -0.23 6.69
C ARG A 393 -15.93 0.56 5.45
N GLN A 394 -15.54 1.82 5.58
CA GLN A 394 -15.03 2.63 4.46
C GLN A 394 -13.79 1.98 3.81
N ALA A 395 -12.85 1.50 4.62
CA ALA A 395 -11.66 0.82 4.13
C ALA A 395 -11.97 -0.59 3.57
N GLN A 396 -12.94 -1.32 4.14
CA GLN A 396 -13.43 -2.60 3.60
C GLN A 396 -14.03 -2.42 2.20
N ILE A 397 -14.92 -1.44 2.00
CA ILE A 397 -15.54 -1.17 0.69
C ILE A 397 -14.46 -0.78 -0.33
N ALA A 398 -13.54 0.12 0.03
CA ALA A 398 -12.41 0.47 -0.83
C ALA A 398 -11.53 -0.75 -1.20
N GLY A 399 -11.39 -1.70 -0.27
CA GLY A 399 -10.73 -2.99 -0.47
C GLY A 399 -11.46 -3.87 -1.47
N ILE A 400 -12.75 -4.12 -1.26
CA ILE A 400 -13.59 -4.92 -2.16
C ILE A 400 -13.56 -4.34 -3.56
N ARG A 401 -13.75 -3.03 -3.70
CA ARG A 401 -13.65 -2.32 -4.97
C ARG A 401 -12.30 -2.51 -5.63
N SER A 402 -11.20 -2.33 -4.88
CA SER A 402 -9.84 -2.53 -5.40
C SER A 402 -9.61 -3.97 -5.87
N ALA A 403 -10.16 -4.96 -5.18
CA ALA A 403 -10.03 -6.37 -5.55
C ALA A 403 -10.79 -6.72 -6.84
N PHE A 404 -12.07 -6.32 -6.95
CA PHE A 404 -12.94 -6.74 -8.06
C PHE A 404 -12.90 -5.84 -9.30
N THR A 405 -12.30 -4.64 -9.21
CA THR A 405 -12.18 -3.75 -10.39
C THR A 405 -11.13 -4.25 -11.40
N GLY A 406 -10.08 -4.95 -10.95
CA GLY A 406 -9.02 -5.42 -11.87
C GLY A 406 -8.02 -6.43 -11.30
N ASN A 407 -8.38 -7.15 -10.23
CA ASN A 407 -7.54 -8.17 -9.62
C ASN A 407 -8.17 -9.57 -9.62
N THR A 408 -9.17 -9.82 -10.46
CA THR A 408 -9.83 -11.12 -10.56
C THR A 408 -8.96 -12.16 -11.29
N ALA A 409 -9.29 -13.43 -11.09
CA ALA A 409 -8.72 -14.54 -11.85
C ALA A 409 -8.90 -14.36 -13.37
N PHE A 410 -10.06 -13.85 -13.80
CA PHE A 410 -10.38 -13.58 -15.19
C PHE A 410 -9.43 -12.53 -15.79
N ASP A 411 -9.16 -11.44 -15.05
CA ASP A 411 -8.21 -10.41 -15.49
C ASP A 411 -6.80 -10.98 -15.75
N ARG A 412 -6.37 -11.96 -14.93
CA ARG A 412 -5.07 -12.61 -15.12
C ARG A 412 -5.05 -13.55 -16.30
N ILE A 413 -6.10 -14.33 -16.50
CA ILE A 413 -6.22 -15.18 -17.69
C ILE A 413 -6.21 -14.33 -18.94
N ASP A 414 -7.01 -13.26 -19.00
CA ASP A 414 -7.08 -12.36 -20.16
C ASP A 414 -5.73 -11.69 -20.44
N THR A 415 -5.00 -11.28 -19.40
CA THR A 415 -3.63 -10.75 -19.55
C THR A 415 -2.67 -11.79 -20.13
N ILE A 416 -2.72 -13.02 -19.63
CA ILE A 416 -1.84 -14.11 -20.08
C ILE A 416 -2.14 -14.49 -21.54
N THR A 417 -3.42 -14.70 -21.89
CA THR A 417 -3.83 -15.11 -23.24
C THR A 417 -3.57 -14.02 -24.27
N SER A 418 -3.93 -12.77 -23.97
CA SER A 418 -3.71 -11.63 -24.87
C SER A 418 -2.22 -11.38 -25.15
N SER A 419 -1.36 -11.56 -24.14
CA SER A 419 0.11 -11.41 -24.31
C SER A 419 0.71 -12.44 -25.27
N LEU A 420 0.04 -13.57 -25.47
CA LEU A 420 0.43 -14.63 -26.39
C LEU A 420 -0.36 -14.62 -27.71
N GLY A 421 -1.20 -13.62 -27.92
CA GLY A 421 -2.05 -13.52 -29.11
C GLY A 421 -3.19 -14.54 -29.15
N ILE A 422 -3.51 -15.19 -28.03
CA ILE A 422 -4.65 -16.09 -27.92
C ILE A 422 -5.89 -15.24 -27.68
N THR A 423 -6.82 -15.25 -28.63
CA THR A 423 -8.06 -14.47 -28.52
C THR A 423 -9.10 -15.26 -27.73
N THR A 424 -9.45 -14.76 -26.55
CA THR A 424 -10.59 -15.25 -25.77
C THR A 424 -11.73 -14.25 -25.88
N ARG A 425 -12.98 -14.72 -26.03
CA ARG A 425 -14.16 -13.86 -25.97
C ARG A 425 -14.33 -13.36 -24.52
N THR A 426 -14.27 -12.05 -24.33
CA THR A 426 -14.63 -11.39 -23.08
C THR A 426 -16.07 -10.88 -23.20
N PRO A 427 -16.93 -11.10 -22.19
CA PRO A 427 -18.29 -10.55 -22.19
C PRO A 427 -18.31 -9.03 -22.33
N GLU A 428 -19.25 -8.51 -23.13
CA GLU A 428 -19.48 -7.07 -23.26
C GLU A 428 -20.77 -6.67 -22.55
N HIS A 429 -20.68 -5.73 -21.60
CA HIS A 429 -21.81 -5.25 -20.81
C HIS A 429 -21.95 -3.74 -20.88
N THR A 430 -23.19 -3.27 -20.85
CA THR A 430 -23.58 -1.87 -20.75
C THR A 430 -24.34 -1.62 -19.46
N VAL A 431 -24.02 -0.51 -18.80
CA VAL A 431 -24.81 -0.01 -17.66
C VAL A 431 -25.81 1.01 -18.17
N TYR A 432 -27.09 0.68 -18.07
CA TYR A 432 -28.20 1.56 -18.37
C TYR A 432 -28.64 2.29 -17.10
N VAL A 433 -28.85 3.60 -17.19
CA VAL A 433 -29.28 4.42 -16.05
C VAL A 433 -30.69 4.94 -16.31
N LYS A 434 -31.63 4.60 -15.42
CA LYS A 434 -33.03 5.02 -15.45
C LYS A 434 -33.32 5.99 -14.31
N GLY A 435 -34.19 6.97 -14.55
CA GLY A 435 -34.69 7.91 -13.53
C GLY A 435 -34.07 9.31 -13.54
N LEU A 436 -33.06 9.55 -14.40
CA LEU A 436 -32.41 10.87 -14.51
C LEU A 436 -32.81 11.63 -15.78
N GLU A 437 -33.01 12.94 -15.64
CA GLU A 437 -33.11 13.87 -16.78
C GLU A 437 -31.76 14.06 -17.49
N ASN A 438 -31.75 14.51 -18.75
CA ASN A 438 -30.54 14.56 -19.59
C ASN A 438 -29.37 15.35 -18.97
N GLY A 439 -29.65 16.49 -18.32
CA GLY A 439 -28.61 17.30 -17.66
C GLY A 439 -27.98 16.57 -16.48
N ALA A 440 -28.83 16.04 -15.58
CA ALA A 440 -28.41 15.27 -14.42
C ALA A 440 -27.69 13.97 -14.81
N PHE A 441 -28.06 13.33 -15.91
CA PHE A 441 -27.39 12.13 -16.42
C PHE A 441 -25.95 12.41 -16.87
N ALA A 442 -25.72 13.52 -17.57
CA ALA A 442 -24.38 13.91 -18.01
C ALA A 442 -23.45 14.20 -16.82
N GLU A 443 -23.97 14.93 -15.81
CA GLU A 443 -23.25 15.20 -14.56
C GLU A 443 -22.96 13.92 -13.77
N PHE A 444 -23.97 13.04 -13.63
CA PHE A 444 -23.82 11.75 -12.97
C PHE A 444 -22.72 10.92 -13.63
N THR A 445 -22.78 10.74 -14.96
CA THR A 445 -21.81 9.92 -15.70
C THR A 445 -20.40 10.49 -15.61
N ALA A 446 -20.25 11.80 -15.71
CA ALA A 446 -18.96 12.48 -15.57
C ALA A 446 -18.36 12.38 -14.14
N ALA A 447 -19.18 12.04 -13.15
CA ALA A 447 -18.78 11.86 -11.77
C ALA A 447 -18.52 10.39 -11.37
N GLN A 448 -18.70 9.41 -12.28
CA GLN A 448 -18.47 7.99 -11.97
C GLN A 448 -17.05 7.53 -12.31
N THR A 449 -16.51 6.61 -11.51
CA THR A 449 -15.18 5.97 -11.74
C THR A 449 -15.22 4.79 -12.69
N PHE A 450 -16.41 4.24 -12.97
CA PHE A 450 -16.57 3.12 -13.88
C PHE A 450 -16.18 3.51 -15.31
N ALA A 451 -15.24 2.75 -15.90
CA ALA A 451 -14.68 3.05 -17.21
C ALA A 451 -15.49 2.48 -18.40
N GLY A 452 -16.46 1.60 -18.13
CA GLY A 452 -17.29 0.97 -19.16
C GLY A 452 -18.43 1.87 -19.66
N PRO A 453 -19.20 1.40 -20.66
CA PRO A 453 -20.26 2.20 -21.26
C PRO A 453 -21.43 2.40 -20.29
N ILE A 454 -21.77 3.68 -20.06
CA ILE A 454 -22.94 4.12 -19.31
C ILE A 454 -23.90 4.83 -20.27
N ILE A 455 -25.15 4.37 -20.35
CA ILE A 455 -26.16 4.88 -21.29
C ILE A 455 -27.44 5.23 -20.53
N GLN A 456 -28.04 6.38 -20.85
CA GLN A 456 -29.35 6.74 -20.31
C GLN A 456 -30.44 5.85 -20.91
N LEU A 457 -31.30 5.27 -20.06
CA LEU A 457 -32.50 4.55 -20.46
C LEU A 457 -33.71 5.46 -20.25
N ARG A 458 -34.32 5.90 -21.35
CA ARG A 458 -35.48 6.80 -21.29
C ARG A 458 -36.77 6.01 -21.10
N SER A 459 -37.79 6.68 -20.58
CA SER A 459 -39.11 6.07 -20.35
C SER A 459 -39.84 5.65 -21.63
N ASP A 460 -39.43 6.17 -22.80
CA ASP A 460 -39.93 5.80 -24.13
C ASP A 460 -39.10 4.69 -24.81
N ASP A 461 -38.02 4.21 -24.19
CA ASP A 461 -37.10 3.19 -24.73
C ASP A 461 -37.51 1.74 -24.38
N ASP A 462 -38.78 1.47 -24.06
CA ASP A 462 -39.28 0.15 -23.59
C ASP A 462 -39.01 -1.02 -24.56
N HIS A 463 -38.68 -0.74 -25.82
CA HIS A 463 -38.35 -1.74 -26.84
C HIS A 463 -36.88 -2.14 -26.87
N ARG A 464 -35.99 -1.41 -26.18
CA ARG A 464 -34.56 -1.70 -26.17
C ARG A 464 -34.31 -3.01 -25.42
N ARG A 465 -33.41 -3.82 -25.96
CA ARG A 465 -33.04 -5.14 -25.43
C ARG A 465 -31.61 -5.12 -24.94
N ALA A 466 -31.33 -5.93 -23.92
CA ALA A 466 -29.97 -6.18 -23.45
C ALA A 466 -29.13 -6.86 -24.55
N GLY A 467 -27.83 -6.58 -24.58
CA GLY A 467 -26.85 -7.27 -25.42
C GLY A 467 -26.75 -8.76 -25.10
N ASP A 468 -26.09 -9.54 -25.95
CA ASP A 468 -26.08 -11.01 -25.86
C ASP A 468 -25.50 -11.56 -24.53
N ASP A 469 -24.59 -10.82 -23.91
CA ASP A 469 -23.97 -11.20 -22.62
C ASP A 469 -24.75 -10.69 -21.40
N GLY A 470 -25.88 -10.02 -21.61
CA GLY A 470 -26.65 -9.36 -20.56
C GLY A 470 -26.10 -7.99 -20.19
N ASP A 471 -26.94 -7.18 -19.57
CA ASP A 471 -26.64 -5.78 -19.21
C ASP A 471 -27.16 -5.46 -17.81
N ILE A 472 -26.75 -4.30 -17.28
CA ILE A 472 -27.22 -3.81 -15.98
C ILE A 472 -28.16 -2.63 -16.18
N VAL A 473 -29.29 -2.61 -15.47
CA VAL A 473 -30.17 -1.44 -15.36
C VAL A 473 -30.06 -0.88 -13.93
N LEU A 474 -29.42 0.27 -13.79
CA LEU A 474 -29.31 1.06 -12.57
C LEU A 474 -30.49 2.04 -12.48
N GLU A 475 -31.33 1.86 -11.48
CA GLU A 475 -32.45 2.74 -11.15
C GLU A 475 -32.01 3.74 -10.07
N LEU A 476 -32.13 5.03 -10.38
CA LEU A 476 -31.76 6.14 -9.52
C LEU A 476 -32.97 7.01 -9.23
N ASP A 477 -33.22 7.31 -7.95
CA ASP A 477 -34.25 8.24 -7.52
C ASP A 477 -33.76 9.70 -7.44
N ASP A 478 -32.45 9.93 -7.26
CA ASP A 478 -31.82 11.26 -7.19
C ASP A 478 -30.32 11.20 -7.56
N ALA A 479 -29.89 11.97 -8.55
CA ALA A 479 -28.48 12.07 -8.96
C ALA A 479 -27.60 12.75 -7.91
N ASN A 480 -28.14 13.70 -7.13
CA ASN A 480 -27.34 14.51 -6.20
C ASN A 480 -26.87 13.73 -4.97
N ALA A 481 -27.47 12.57 -4.73
CA ALA A 481 -27.12 11.70 -3.61
C ALA A 481 -26.06 10.63 -3.98
N ALA A 482 -25.64 10.52 -5.25
CA ALA A 482 -24.74 9.47 -5.71
C ALA A 482 -23.25 9.79 -5.49
N GLY A 483 -22.51 8.86 -4.89
CA GLY A 483 -21.05 8.91 -4.80
C GLY A 483 -20.36 8.53 -6.13
N PRO A 484 -19.04 8.78 -6.27
CA PRO A 484 -18.31 8.53 -7.51
C PRO A 484 -18.15 7.04 -7.86
N ASN A 485 -18.39 6.16 -6.90
CA ASN A 485 -18.15 4.73 -7.02
C ASN A 485 -19.43 3.89 -7.14
N LEU A 486 -20.61 4.52 -7.22
CA LEU A 486 -21.90 3.84 -7.20
C LEU A 486 -22.01 2.78 -8.31
N VAL A 487 -21.70 3.17 -9.56
CA VAL A 487 -21.74 2.25 -10.71
C VAL A 487 -20.69 1.15 -10.57
N GLN A 488 -19.48 1.51 -10.13
CA GLN A 488 -18.37 0.57 -10.00
C GLN A 488 -18.65 -0.50 -8.93
N ASP A 489 -19.25 -0.12 -7.80
CA ASP A 489 -19.62 -1.03 -6.72
C ASP A 489 -20.76 -1.97 -7.15
N ALA A 490 -21.76 -1.44 -7.88
CA ALA A 490 -22.83 -2.25 -8.46
C ALA A 490 -22.29 -3.30 -9.43
N VAL A 491 -21.42 -2.90 -10.37
CA VAL A 491 -20.76 -3.80 -11.32
C VAL A 491 -19.92 -4.85 -10.59
N ASN A 492 -19.13 -4.44 -9.61
CA ASN A 492 -18.28 -5.35 -8.86
C ASN A 492 -19.10 -6.39 -8.08
N ALA A 493 -20.30 -6.05 -7.59
CA ALA A 493 -21.18 -6.99 -6.94
C ALA A 493 -21.56 -8.17 -7.85
N PHE A 494 -21.84 -7.90 -9.13
CA PHE A 494 -22.12 -8.94 -10.12
C PHE A 494 -20.90 -9.80 -10.49
N LYS A 495 -19.67 -9.39 -10.12
CA LYS A 495 -18.44 -10.19 -10.31
C LYS A 495 -18.21 -11.24 -9.22
N PHE A 496 -18.92 -11.15 -8.10
CA PHE A 496 -18.79 -12.11 -7.00
C PHE A 496 -20.09 -12.74 -6.53
N ALA A 497 -21.23 -12.29 -7.05
CA ALA A 497 -22.54 -12.80 -6.69
C ALA A 497 -23.40 -13.08 -7.93
N ASN A 498 -24.10 -14.22 -7.87
CA ASN A 498 -25.19 -14.54 -8.78
C ASN A 498 -26.50 -13.99 -8.19
N ALA A 499 -26.70 -12.68 -8.30
CA ALA A 499 -27.91 -11.99 -7.88
C ALA A 499 -28.69 -11.49 -9.11
N ASP A 500 -30.01 -11.38 -8.99
CA ASP A 500 -30.85 -10.75 -10.01
C ASP A 500 -30.90 -9.22 -9.81
N GLU A 501 -30.76 -8.77 -8.56
CA GLU A 501 -30.73 -7.36 -8.17
C GLU A 501 -29.66 -7.10 -7.10
N ILE A 502 -29.04 -5.93 -7.18
CA ILE A 502 -28.11 -5.38 -6.19
C ILE A 502 -28.75 -4.13 -5.60
N SER A 503 -28.89 -4.11 -4.28
CA SER A 503 -29.34 -2.95 -3.53
C SER A 503 -28.14 -2.23 -2.93
N LEU A 504 -27.92 -0.95 -3.26
CA LEU A 504 -26.75 -0.18 -2.82
C LEU A 504 -27.10 0.73 -1.64
N HIS A 505 -26.39 0.56 -0.53
CA HIS A 505 -26.64 1.28 0.72
C HIS A 505 -25.43 2.16 1.14
N PRO A 506 -25.66 3.24 1.90
CA PRO A 506 -24.60 3.96 2.58
C PRO A 506 -23.76 3.06 3.48
N VAL A 507 -22.49 3.41 3.66
CA VAL A 507 -21.57 2.67 4.56
C VAL A 507 -22.06 2.60 6.01
N THR A 508 -22.84 3.60 6.44
CA THR A 508 -23.44 3.73 7.77
C THR A 508 -24.78 3.02 7.92
N ALA A 509 -25.24 2.31 6.88
CA ALA A 509 -26.49 1.57 6.89
C ALA A 509 -26.56 0.59 8.09
N PRO A 510 -27.63 0.62 8.90
CA PRO A 510 -27.86 -0.36 9.97
C PRO A 510 -28.21 -1.76 9.43
N GLU A 511 -28.57 -1.85 8.16
CA GLU A 511 -28.88 -3.09 7.44
C GLU A 511 -27.72 -4.09 7.42
N ALA A 512 -28.05 -5.39 7.32
CA ALA A 512 -27.07 -6.40 6.94
C ALA A 512 -26.59 -6.17 5.50
N LEU A 513 -25.27 -6.05 5.34
CA LEU A 513 -24.58 -5.78 4.09
C LEU A 513 -23.87 -7.04 3.59
N TYR A 514 -23.72 -7.14 2.27
CA TYR A 514 -23.21 -8.32 1.56
C TYR A 514 -24.00 -9.60 1.87
N GLU A 515 -25.28 -9.47 2.16
CA GLU A 515 -26.21 -10.57 2.43
C GLU A 515 -27.37 -10.58 1.43
N PHE A 516 -27.84 -11.79 1.10
CA PHE A 516 -29.02 -11.98 0.25
C PHE A 516 -30.30 -11.77 1.06
N ARG A 517 -31.31 -11.18 0.42
CA ARG A 517 -32.65 -10.97 0.99
C ARG A 517 -33.70 -11.75 0.20
N ASP A 518 -34.69 -12.27 0.92
CA ASP A 518 -35.79 -13.06 0.36
C ASP A 518 -36.85 -12.23 -0.39
N HIS A 519 -36.81 -10.90 -0.27
CA HIS A 519 -37.81 -9.98 -0.82
C HIS A 519 -37.18 -8.73 -1.44
N GLU A 520 -37.89 -8.11 -2.38
CA GLU A 520 -37.53 -6.83 -3.02
C GLU A 520 -37.31 -5.75 -1.95
N ASP A 521 -36.09 -5.22 -1.86
CA ASP A 521 -35.75 -4.18 -0.89
C ASP A 521 -36.14 -2.80 -1.42
N ARG A 522 -37.35 -2.36 -1.06
CA ARG A 522 -37.86 -1.02 -1.41
C ARG A 522 -37.31 0.10 -0.52
N SER A 523 -36.46 -0.21 0.46
CA SER A 523 -35.86 0.81 1.34
C SER A 523 -34.64 1.47 0.72
N SER A 524 -33.98 0.82 -0.25
CA SER A 524 -32.83 1.39 -0.93
C SER A 524 -33.23 2.37 -2.03
N ARG A 525 -32.54 3.52 -2.05
CA ARG A 525 -32.68 4.56 -3.07
C ARG A 525 -31.96 4.23 -4.39
N PHE A 526 -31.16 3.16 -4.40
CA PHE A 526 -30.29 2.82 -5.52
C PHE A 526 -30.29 1.31 -5.74
N ARG A 527 -30.74 0.89 -6.93
CA ARG A 527 -30.86 -0.53 -7.27
C ARG A 527 -30.30 -0.80 -8.65
N ALA A 528 -29.49 -1.85 -8.78
CA ALA A 528 -28.95 -2.30 -10.05
C ALA A 528 -29.48 -3.70 -10.35
N ARG A 529 -30.22 -3.84 -11.45
CA ARG A 529 -30.80 -5.11 -11.89
C ARG A 529 -30.00 -5.71 -13.02
N TRP A 530 -29.78 -7.01 -12.97
CA TRP A 530 -29.26 -7.77 -14.10
C TRP A 530 -30.38 -8.02 -15.11
N VAL A 531 -30.10 -7.82 -16.40
CA VAL A 531 -31.02 -8.13 -17.49
C VAL A 531 -30.34 -9.11 -18.44
N ASP A 532 -30.88 -10.33 -18.50
CA ASP A 532 -30.33 -11.40 -19.35
C ASP A 532 -30.40 -11.04 -20.84
N GLY A 533 -29.44 -11.55 -21.61
CA GLY A 533 -29.26 -11.16 -23.00
C GLY A 533 -30.49 -11.35 -23.87
N GLY A 534 -30.75 -10.34 -24.71
CA GLY A 534 -31.94 -10.26 -25.55
C GLY A 534 -33.25 -9.92 -24.81
N SER A 535 -33.26 -9.83 -23.47
CA SER A 535 -34.46 -9.45 -22.71
C SER A 535 -34.75 -7.94 -22.79
N PRO A 536 -36.02 -7.50 -22.70
CA PRO A 536 -36.37 -6.07 -22.69
C PRO A 536 -35.82 -5.37 -21.44
N LEU A 537 -35.13 -4.24 -21.62
CA LEU A 537 -34.55 -3.43 -20.53
C LEU A 537 -35.65 -2.79 -19.64
N GLY A 538 -36.81 -2.48 -20.22
CA GLY A 538 -37.97 -1.91 -19.50
C GLY A 538 -38.77 -2.92 -18.68
N SER A 539 -38.43 -4.23 -18.72
CA SER A 539 -39.15 -5.24 -17.94
C SER A 539 -39.00 -4.96 -16.43
N ASN A 540 -40.14 -4.89 -15.73
CA ASN A 540 -40.17 -4.87 -14.27
C ASN A 540 -39.63 -6.21 -13.76
N GLY A 541 -38.79 -6.16 -12.72
CA GLY A 541 -38.12 -7.34 -12.16
C GLY A 541 -39.08 -8.47 -11.79
N ASN A 542 -38.56 -9.70 -11.76
CA ASN A 542 -39.34 -10.85 -11.31
C ASN A 542 -39.63 -10.71 -9.81
N PRO A 543 -40.89 -10.80 -9.33
CA PRO A 543 -41.21 -10.67 -7.90
C PRO A 543 -40.56 -11.73 -6.98
N SER A 544 -39.89 -12.74 -7.54
CA SER A 544 -39.06 -13.72 -6.81
C SER A 544 -37.55 -13.52 -7.00
N SER A 545 -37.08 -12.28 -7.22
CA SER A 545 -35.68 -11.96 -7.53
C SER A 545 -34.75 -12.11 -6.32
N SER A 546 -33.62 -12.78 -6.53
CA SER A 546 -32.52 -12.82 -5.54
C SER A 546 -31.85 -11.44 -5.44
N THR A 547 -31.98 -10.80 -4.28
CA THR A 547 -31.47 -9.43 -4.07
C THR A 547 -30.29 -9.46 -3.10
N LEU A 548 -29.14 -8.88 -3.50
CA LEU A 548 -27.97 -8.72 -2.63
C LEU A 548 -27.84 -7.27 -2.16
N SER A 549 -27.80 -7.04 -0.85
CA SER A 549 -27.45 -5.72 -0.32
C SER A 549 -25.94 -5.53 -0.33
N VAL A 550 -25.44 -4.40 -0.82
CA VAL A 550 -24.02 -4.02 -0.79
C VAL A 550 -23.85 -2.59 -0.30
N ALA A 551 -22.68 -2.29 0.27
CA ALA A 551 -22.36 -0.93 0.69
C ALA A 551 -21.56 -0.19 -0.38
N THR A 552 -21.71 1.13 -0.40
CA THR A 552 -20.97 2.03 -1.31
C THR A 552 -20.66 3.35 -0.59
N ASP A 553 -19.93 4.23 -1.25
CA ASP A 553 -19.44 5.52 -0.73
C ASP A 553 -20.54 6.60 -0.66
N LEU A 554 -21.80 6.21 -0.53
CA LEU A 554 -22.91 7.14 -0.31
C LEU A 554 -22.76 7.77 1.06
N THR A 555 -22.69 9.09 1.10
CA THR A 555 -22.51 9.86 2.33
C THR A 555 -23.86 10.31 2.85
N GLU A 556 -24.30 9.76 3.98
CA GLU A 556 -25.29 10.42 4.83
C GLU A 556 -24.59 11.40 5.78
N ALA A 557 -25.35 12.31 6.41
CA ALA A 557 -24.79 13.25 7.37
C ALA A 557 -24.03 12.49 8.48
N PRO A 558 -22.83 12.94 8.89
CA PRO A 558 -22.03 12.21 9.86
C PRO A 558 -22.80 11.97 11.16
N THR A 559 -22.80 10.71 11.61
CA THR A 559 -23.36 10.29 12.90
C THR A 559 -22.43 10.66 14.06
N ASP A 560 -21.11 10.72 13.82
CA ASP A 560 -20.11 11.05 14.82
C ASP A 560 -19.94 12.57 14.96
N ARG A 561 -20.49 13.15 16.04
CA ARG A 561 -20.20 14.54 16.41
C ARG A 561 -18.79 14.63 16.99
N ILE A 562 -17.86 15.16 16.22
CA ILE A 562 -16.51 15.48 16.74
C ILE A 562 -16.61 16.78 17.55
N GLU A 563 -16.23 16.73 18.82
CA GLU A 563 -16.06 17.94 19.63
C GLU A 563 -14.81 18.67 19.16
N LEU A 564 -15.02 19.79 18.48
CA LEU A 564 -13.95 20.63 17.98
C LEU A 564 -13.74 21.82 18.91
N SER A 565 -12.48 22.22 19.09
CA SER A 565 -12.17 23.47 19.77
C SER A 565 -12.76 24.66 19.00
N THR A 566 -13.34 25.61 19.73
CA THR A 566 -13.82 26.87 19.16
C THR A 566 -12.66 27.79 18.77
N ASP A 567 -11.47 27.60 19.34
CA ASP A 567 -10.25 28.33 18.99
C ASP A 567 -9.28 27.40 18.27
N ARG A 568 -9.09 27.65 16.96
CA ARG A 568 -8.16 26.89 16.11
C ARG A 568 -6.77 27.48 16.29
N GLU A 569 -5.85 26.69 16.81
CA GLU A 569 -4.49 27.16 17.12
C GLU A 569 -3.54 27.05 15.92
N ILE A 570 -3.76 26.06 15.05
CA ILE A 570 -2.83 25.72 13.96
C ILE A 570 -3.57 25.44 12.66
N THR A 571 -2.98 25.83 11.53
CA THR A 571 -3.41 25.39 10.19
C THR A 571 -2.44 24.35 9.67
N ILE A 572 -2.96 23.20 9.25
CA ILE A 572 -2.23 22.15 8.56
C ILE A 572 -2.52 22.29 7.07
N ILE A 573 -1.54 22.76 6.31
CA ILE A 573 -1.66 22.94 4.86
C ILE A 573 -1.36 21.62 4.16
N VAL A 574 -2.33 21.12 3.39
CA VAL A 574 -2.20 19.89 2.61
C VAL A 574 -2.31 20.21 1.13
N PRO A 575 -1.21 20.16 0.35
CA PRO A 575 -1.24 20.38 -1.09
C PRO A 575 -1.73 19.12 -1.82
N VAL A 576 -2.82 19.22 -2.56
CA VAL A 576 -3.47 18.07 -3.19
C VAL A 576 -3.39 18.18 -4.72
N TYR A 577 -2.98 17.11 -5.38
CA TYR A 577 -3.09 16.96 -6.83
C TYR A 577 -3.15 15.49 -7.21
N ASN A 578 -4.29 15.05 -7.76
CA ASN A 578 -4.56 13.68 -8.17
C ASN A 578 -4.14 12.59 -7.18
N ASN A 579 -4.49 12.77 -5.90
CA ASN A 579 -4.03 11.89 -4.82
C ASN A 579 -5.05 11.73 -3.68
N GLY A 580 -6.34 11.77 -4.00
CA GLY A 580 -7.45 11.73 -3.05
C GLY A 580 -7.47 10.50 -2.16
N ARG A 581 -7.14 9.32 -2.70
CA ARG A 581 -7.12 8.07 -1.93
C ARG A 581 -6.07 8.11 -0.81
N HIS A 582 -4.85 8.57 -1.11
CA HIS A 582 -3.82 8.76 -0.09
C HIS A 582 -4.21 9.87 0.89
N LEU A 583 -4.76 10.98 0.39
CA LEU A 583 -5.28 12.05 1.25
C LEU A 583 -6.26 11.50 2.30
N LYS A 584 -7.27 10.74 1.87
CA LYS A 584 -8.31 10.17 2.75
C LYS A 584 -7.73 9.17 3.74
N PHE A 585 -7.04 8.15 3.24
CA PHE A 585 -6.69 6.97 4.06
C PHE A 585 -5.30 7.02 4.72
N LYS A 586 -4.44 7.97 4.35
CA LYS A 586 -3.12 8.19 4.96
C LYS A 586 -3.07 9.50 5.71
N CYS A 587 -2.98 10.61 4.97
CA CYS A 587 -2.78 11.93 5.54
C CYS A 587 -3.89 12.27 6.55
N PHE A 588 -5.15 12.24 6.12
CA PHE A 588 -6.29 12.65 6.93
C PHE A 588 -6.52 11.71 8.13
N GLU A 589 -6.46 10.39 7.95
CA GLU A 589 -6.55 9.45 9.08
C GLU A 589 -5.40 9.61 10.09
N SER A 590 -4.19 9.99 9.64
CA SER A 590 -3.09 10.34 10.55
C SER A 590 -3.37 11.60 11.36
N LEU A 591 -4.07 12.57 10.77
CA LEU A 591 -4.56 13.74 11.48
C LEU A 591 -5.62 13.35 12.51
N ARG A 592 -6.63 12.57 12.10
CA ARG A 592 -7.79 12.18 12.93
C ARG A 592 -7.42 11.43 14.21
N ARG A 593 -6.37 10.60 14.19
CA ARG A 593 -5.92 9.82 15.35
C ARG A 593 -5.05 10.57 16.36
N SER A 594 -4.68 11.83 16.07
CA SER A 594 -3.88 12.66 16.97
C SER A 594 -4.72 13.67 17.72
N SER A 595 -4.28 14.04 18.92
CA SER A 595 -4.89 15.11 19.72
C SER A 595 -4.86 16.49 19.02
N ILE A 596 -4.05 16.67 17.98
CA ILE A 596 -4.01 17.92 17.21
C ILE A 596 -5.29 18.17 16.40
N PHE A 597 -6.06 17.12 16.06
CA PHE A 597 -7.19 17.20 15.14
C PHE A 597 -8.26 18.22 15.59
N SER A 598 -8.61 18.21 16.88
CA SER A 598 -9.63 19.10 17.44
C SER A 598 -9.17 20.56 17.55
N ARG A 599 -7.85 20.81 17.55
CA ARG A 599 -7.19 22.13 17.65
C ARG A 599 -6.81 22.73 16.30
N ALA A 600 -6.81 21.92 15.24
CA ALA A 600 -6.33 22.30 13.91
C ALA A 600 -7.46 22.73 12.96
N GLU A 601 -7.16 23.70 12.10
CA GLU A 601 -7.78 23.84 10.77
C GLU A 601 -6.98 23.00 9.78
N ILE A 602 -7.65 22.19 8.97
CA ILE A 602 -7.04 21.40 7.90
C ILE A 602 -7.38 22.08 6.58
N LEU A 603 -6.38 22.73 5.98
CA LEU A 603 -6.55 23.47 4.73
C LEU A 603 -6.07 22.61 3.55
N LEU A 604 -7.02 22.05 2.82
CA LEU A 604 -6.77 21.27 1.62
C LEU A 604 -6.68 22.22 0.42
N VAL A 605 -5.51 22.31 -0.20
CA VAL A 605 -5.28 23.19 -1.35
C VAL A 605 -5.08 22.34 -2.60
N ASP A 606 -6.14 22.17 -3.37
CA ASP A 606 -6.18 21.42 -4.62
C ASP A 606 -5.56 22.23 -5.76
N ASP A 607 -4.48 21.70 -6.34
CA ASP A 607 -3.72 22.31 -7.42
C ASP A 607 -4.37 22.15 -8.81
N GLY A 608 -5.67 21.86 -8.84
CA GLY A 608 -6.44 21.63 -10.06
C GLY A 608 -6.45 20.18 -10.48
N SER A 609 -6.82 19.28 -9.56
CA SER A 609 -6.95 17.84 -9.81
C SER A 609 -7.98 17.55 -10.91
N THR A 610 -7.72 16.47 -11.64
CA THR A 610 -8.51 16.03 -12.80
C THR A 610 -9.17 14.67 -12.61
N ASP A 611 -8.71 13.86 -11.66
CA ASP A 611 -9.37 12.60 -11.35
C ASP A 611 -10.60 12.83 -10.46
N ILE A 612 -11.63 12.08 -10.77
CA ILE A 612 -12.95 12.19 -10.15
C ILE A 612 -12.89 11.85 -8.66
N GLU A 613 -12.10 10.83 -8.27
CA GLU A 613 -11.98 10.42 -6.87
C GLU A 613 -11.41 11.52 -5.99
N THR A 614 -10.35 12.22 -6.42
CA THR A 614 -9.78 13.33 -5.64
C THR A 614 -10.78 14.46 -5.47
N ILE A 615 -11.50 14.83 -6.54
CA ILE A 615 -12.51 15.88 -6.49
C ILE A 615 -13.63 15.51 -5.52
N ALA A 616 -14.12 14.28 -5.59
CA ALA A 616 -15.18 13.79 -4.71
C ALA A 616 -14.74 13.73 -3.24
N ILE A 617 -13.53 13.23 -2.96
CA ILE A 617 -12.97 13.13 -1.61
C ILE A 617 -12.78 14.52 -0.99
N LEU A 618 -12.31 15.50 -1.76
CA LEU A 618 -12.21 16.88 -1.27
C LEU A 618 -13.57 17.43 -0.83
N GLY A 619 -14.61 17.25 -1.66
CA GLY A 619 -15.97 17.68 -1.32
C GLY A 619 -16.60 16.89 -0.16
N GLU A 620 -16.28 15.60 -0.03
CA GLU A 620 -16.66 14.79 1.13
C GLU A 620 -16.04 15.33 2.41
N LEU A 621 -14.72 15.54 2.45
CA LEU A 621 -14.02 15.98 3.65
C LEU A 621 -14.47 17.38 4.10
N ASP A 622 -14.62 18.32 3.16
CA ASP A 622 -15.08 19.70 3.42
C ASP A 622 -16.48 19.74 4.05
N ARG A 623 -17.39 18.90 3.55
CA ARG A 623 -18.77 18.81 4.03
C ARG A 623 -18.90 18.05 5.35
N THR A 624 -18.06 17.04 5.56
CA THR A 624 -18.16 16.12 6.69
C THR A 624 -17.49 16.70 7.95
N TYR A 625 -16.38 17.43 7.78
CA TYR A 625 -15.54 17.85 8.89
C TYR A 625 -15.51 19.39 9.00
N PRO A 626 -16.11 19.98 10.06
CA PRO A 626 -16.16 21.44 10.22
C PRO A 626 -14.80 22.12 10.42
N ASN A 627 -13.74 21.34 10.64
CA ASN A 627 -12.36 21.83 10.71
C ASN A 627 -11.60 21.72 9.39
N VAL A 628 -12.23 21.22 8.33
CA VAL A 628 -11.65 21.13 6.98
C VAL A 628 -12.12 22.32 6.15
N ARG A 629 -11.20 22.88 5.36
CA ARG A 629 -11.50 23.89 4.35
C ARG A 629 -10.80 23.52 3.06
N VAL A 630 -11.52 23.58 1.94
CA VAL A 630 -10.97 23.31 0.60
C VAL A 630 -10.79 24.60 -0.20
N HIS A 631 -9.61 24.77 -0.82
CA HIS A 631 -9.35 25.74 -1.89
C HIS A 631 -8.97 25.01 -3.17
N ARG A 632 -9.61 25.36 -4.31
CA ARG A 632 -9.36 24.70 -5.61
C ARG A 632 -8.88 25.67 -6.67
N PHE A 633 -7.79 25.33 -7.32
CA PHE A 633 -7.36 25.96 -8.56
C PHE A 633 -8.10 25.37 -9.78
N PRO A 634 -8.15 26.10 -10.91
CA PRO A 634 -8.57 25.52 -12.18
C PRO A 634 -7.73 24.29 -12.57
N ALA A 635 -8.33 23.35 -13.30
CA ALA A 635 -7.70 22.10 -13.71
C ALA A 635 -6.36 22.30 -14.44
N GLY A 636 -5.39 21.42 -14.19
CA GLY A 636 -4.15 21.33 -14.98
C GLY A 636 -2.84 21.26 -14.19
N GLY A 637 -2.87 21.41 -12.86
CA GLY A 637 -1.66 21.35 -12.03
C GLY A 637 -0.71 22.55 -12.23
N SER A 638 0.13 22.84 -11.24
CA SER A 638 1.24 23.80 -11.37
C SER A 638 2.59 23.13 -11.65
N GLY A 639 2.61 21.80 -11.69
CA GLY A 639 3.82 21.00 -11.90
C GLY A 639 4.63 20.70 -10.63
N SER A 640 4.27 21.29 -9.48
CA SER A 640 4.85 21.02 -8.16
C SER A 640 3.88 21.37 -7.01
N ALA A 641 4.21 21.01 -5.77
CA ALA A 641 3.45 21.42 -4.59
C ALA A 641 3.63 22.90 -4.20
N SER A 642 4.39 23.70 -4.96
CA SER A 642 4.72 25.08 -4.59
C SER A 642 3.50 26.01 -4.60
N ARG A 643 2.71 26.03 -5.69
CA ARG A 643 1.50 26.86 -5.80
C ARG A 643 0.51 26.59 -4.66
N PRO A 644 0.14 25.33 -4.38
CA PRO A 644 -0.81 25.06 -3.30
C PRO A 644 -0.23 25.35 -1.90
N ARG A 645 1.06 25.12 -1.64
CA ARG A 645 1.68 25.46 -0.35
C ARG A 645 1.77 26.98 -0.13
N ASN A 646 2.17 27.74 -1.13
CA ASN A 646 2.20 29.21 -1.06
C ASN A 646 0.79 29.77 -0.81
N LYS A 647 -0.20 29.27 -1.55
CA LYS A 647 -1.60 29.68 -1.37
C LYS A 647 -2.15 29.26 0.00
N GLY A 648 -1.78 28.09 0.48
CA GLY A 648 -2.12 27.62 1.82
C GLY A 648 -1.61 28.59 2.88
N LEU A 649 -0.33 28.96 2.82
CA LEU A 649 0.26 29.91 3.76
C LEU A 649 -0.44 31.28 3.67
N GLU A 650 -0.70 31.78 2.45
CA GLU A 650 -1.46 33.02 2.25
C GLU A 650 -2.82 32.99 2.99
N LEU A 651 -3.56 31.89 2.85
CA LEU A 651 -4.90 31.70 3.40
C LEU A 651 -4.94 31.37 4.91
N THR A 652 -3.81 31.02 5.53
CA THR A 652 -3.72 30.70 6.96
C THR A 652 -4.02 31.93 7.84
N THR A 653 -4.96 31.78 8.78
CA THR A 653 -5.31 32.82 9.76
C THR A 653 -4.99 32.44 11.20
N THR A 654 -4.67 31.18 11.47
CA THR A 654 -4.33 30.69 12.81
C THR A 654 -2.93 31.14 13.24
N PRO A 655 -2.66 31.25 14.55
CA PRO A 655 -1.36 31.66 15.09
C PRO A 655 -0.18 30.79 14.60
N TYR A 656 -0.41 29.50 14.37
CA TYR A 656 0.64 28.57 13.95
C TYR A 656 0.30 27.87 12.63
N VAL A 657 1.33 27.35 11.95
CA VAL A 657 1.20 26.67 10.65
C VAL A 657 2.16 25.49 10.53
N THR A 658 1.73 24.45 9.83
CA THR A 658 2.57 23.34 9.36
C THR A 658 2.09 22.83 7.99
N TYR A 659 2.83 21.87 7.43
CA TYR A 659 2.55 21.25 6.14
C TYR A 659 2.49 19.73 6.31
N LEU A 660 1.62 19.07 5.54
CA LEU A 660 1.60 17.61 5.43
C LEU A 660 1.21 17.23 4.01
N ASP A 661 1.99 16.37 3.37
CA ASP A 661 1.67 15.90 2.01
C ASP A 661 0.61 14.79 2.05
N PRO A 662 -0.26 14.68 1.02
CA PRO A 662 -1.38 13.73 1.02
C PRO A 662 -0.94 12.26 1.06
N ASP A 663 0.27 11.96 0.59
CA ASP A 663 0.87 10.61 0.62
C ASP A 663 1.76 10.37 1.84
N ASN A 664 1.76 11.27 2.83
CA ASN A 664 2.54 11.15 4.06
C ASN A 664 1.61 11.11 5.28
N GLU A 665 2.17 10.77 6.43
CA GLU A 665 1.43 10.66 7.68
C GLU A 665 2.14 11.45 8.76
N GLN A 666 1.41 12.20 9.58
CA GLN A 666 1.98 12.63 10.84
C GLN A 666 2.21 11.43 11.77
N SER A 667 3.15 11.57 12.70
CA SER A 667 3.53 10.50 13.63
C SER A 667 3.06 10.82 15.04
N ASN A 668 2.11 10.03 15.54
CA ASN A 668 1.52 10.18 16.87
C ASN A 668 1.08 11.63 17.13
N ASP A 669 1.34 12.16 18.33
CA ASP A 669 1.13 13.57 18.69
C ASP A 669 2.33 14.48 18.35
N GLY A 670 3.02 14.18 17.24
CA GLY A 670 4.18 14.94 16.78
C GLY A 670 3.89 16.43 16.59
N PHE A 671 2.80 16.77 15.89
CA PHE A 671 2.41 18.17 15.68
C PHE A 671 1.93 18.86 16.96
N ALA A 672 1.18 18.16 17.83
CA ALA A 672 0.77 18.72 19.11
C ALA A 672 1.98 19.07 19.99
N LEU A 673 2.97 18.18 20.07
CA LEU A 673 4.23 18.42 20.78
C LEU A 673 4.94 19.67 20.24
N LEU A 674 5.07 19.80 18.92
CA LEU A 674 5.75 20.95 18.32
C LEU A 674 4.98 22.25 18.51
N LEU A 675 3.65 22.21 18.41
CA LEU A 675 2.77 23.35 18.66
C LEU A 675 2.99 23.89 20.09
N ASP A 676 2.94 23.01 21.09
CA ASP A 676 3.13 23.40 22.49
C ASP A 676 4.55 23.95 22.72
N MET A 677 5.58 23.34 22.10
CA MET A 677 6.95 23.85 22.15
C MET A 677 7.09 25.27 21.60
N VAL A 678 6.49 25.57 20.44
CA VAL A 678 6.54 26.91 19.82
C VAL A 678 5.83 27.91 20.73
N LYS A 679 4.62 27.58 21.18
CA LYS A 679 3.74 28.43 21.98
C LYS A 679 4.34 28.80 23.34
N GLU A 680 4.89 27.83 24.07
CA GLU A 680 5.39 28.04 25.43
C GLU A 680 6.69 28.82 25.49
N ASN A 681 7.50 28.74 24.43
CA ASN A 681 8.88 29.28 24.44
C ASN A 681 9.06 30.52 23.55
N GLY A 682 8.05 30.86 22.74
CA GLY A 682 8.14 31.91 21.74
C GLY A 682 9.23 31.61 20.71
N TYR A 683 9.24 30.39 20.17
CA TYR A 683 10.14 30.02 19.08
C TYR A 683 9.58 30.50 17.74
N ASP A 684 10.46 30.80 16.79
CA ASP A 684 10.07 31.08 15.41
C ASP A 684 9.47 29.81 14.76
N PHE A 685 10.09 28.67 15.04
CA PHE A 685 9.54 27.34 14.76
C PHE A 685 10.15 26.27 15.68
N ALA A 686 9.48 25.14 15.80
CA ALA A 686 10.01 23.93 16.43
C ALA A 686 10.08 22.80 15.40
N ILE A 687 11.12 21.96 15.46
CA ILE A 687 11.36 20.88 14.50
C ILE A 687 11.75 19.57 15.21
N GLY A 688 11.23 18.47 14.69
CA GLY A 688 11.65 17.12 15.11
C GLY A 688 12.24 16.29 13.99
N ASN A 689 12.41 15.00 14.26
CA ASN A 689 12.93 14.03 13.31
C ASN A 689 11.85 13.56 12.33
N MET A 690 12.26 12.88 11.26
CA MET A 690 11.37 12.30 10.25
C MET A 690 11.67 10.81 10.11
N MET A 691 10.64 9.98 9.93
CA MET A 691 10.83 8.60 9.47
C MET A 691 10.75 8.58 7.95
N ARG A 692 11.69 7.91 7.29
CA ARG A 692 11.65 7.74 5.83
C ARG A 692 11.61 6.27 5.47
N PHE A 693 10.62 5.91 4.66
CA PHE A 693 10.53 4.60 4.01
C PHE A 693 10.92 4.72 2.55
N LYS A 694 11.94 3.95 2.14
CA LYS A 694 12.34 3.78 0.74
C LYS A 694 12.36 2.28 0.43
N HIS A 695 13.53 1.74 0.08
CA HIS A 695 13.81 0.30 0.09
C HIS A 695 14.15 -0.20 1.51
N ASN A 696 14.25 0.72 2.48
CA ASN A 696 14.52 0.47 3.89
C ASN A 696 13.84 1.54 4.74
N ARG A 697 13.78 1.29 6.04
CA ARG A 697 13.28 2.22 7.05
C ARG A 697 14.43 3.01 7.67
N VAL A 698 14.42 4.34 7.57
CA VAL A 698 15.50 5.21 8.06
C VAL A 698 14.94 6.40 8.83
N ALA A 699 15.39 6.58 10.08
CA ALA A 699 15.13 7.80 10.84
C ALA A 699 16.10 8.92 10.41
N VAL A 700 15.57 10.03 9.90
CA VAL A 700 16.32 11.25 9.58
C VAL A 700 16.38 12.13 10.82
N LYS A 701 17.61 12.29 11.35
CA LYS A 701 17.88 12.89 12.67
C LYS A 701 18.11 14.41 12.59
N ASN A 702 17.10 15.17 12.19
CA ASN A 702 17.13 16.64 12.11
C ASN A 702 17.66 17.28 13.39
N ALA A 703 17.16 16.87 14.57
CA ALA A 703 17.61 17.42 15.84
C ALA A 703 19.09 17.14 16.12
N GLY A 704 19.63 16.01 15.64
CA GLY A 704 21.07 15.73 15.76
C GLY A 704 21.94 16.66 14.92
N ILE A 705 21.42 17.11 13.77
CA ILE A 705 22.10 18.04 12.86
C ILE A 705 22.02 19.48 13.38
N LEU A 706 20.89 19.87 13.98
CA LEU A 706 20.67 21.24 14.49
C LEU A 706 21.28 21.48 15.88
N ARG A 707 21.40 20.46 16.73
CA ARG A 707 21.92 20.60 18.10
C ARG A 707 23.25 21.37 18.20
N PRO A 708 24.25 21.19 17.31
CA PRO A 708 25.49 21.96 17.38
C PRO A 708 25.34 23.46 17.10
N VAL A 709 24.24 23.90 16.48
CA VAL A 709 23.99 25.31 16.10
C VAL A 709 22.90 25.99 16.91
N VAL A 710 22.25 25.26 17.84
CA VAL A 710 21.22 25.76 18.75
C VAL A 710 21.80 25.82 20.17
N GLY A 711 21.88 27.03 20.72
CA GLY A 711 22.35 27.32 22.07
C GLY A 711 21.25 27.23 23.14
N GLU A 712 21.57 27.74 24.33
CA GLU A 712 20.63 27.80 25.46
C GLU A 712 19.36 28.59 25.10
N GLY A 713 18.20 28.15 25.58
CA GLY A 713 16.91 28.80 25.30
C GLY A 713 16.50 28.79 23.82
N GLY A 714 17.10 27.93 23.00
CA GLY A 714 16.79 27.77 21.57
C GLY A 714 17.48 28.78 20.65
N VAL A 715 18.37 29.63 21.16
CA VAL A 715 19.03 30.68 20.36
C VAL A 715 19.88 30.06 19.25
N LEU A 716 19.60 30.45 18.00
CA LEU A 716 20.31 29.95 16.83
C LEU A 716 21.59 30.77 16.58
N ALA A 717 22.68 30.11 16.20
CA ALA A 717 23.91 30.81 15.83
C ALA A 717 23.74 31.61 14.52
N ASP A 718 24.33 32.81 14.43
CA ASP A 718 24.24 33.69 13.24
C ASP A 718 24.66 33.01 11.92
N ASN A 719 25.57 32.04 11.99
CA ASN A 719 26.06 31.26 10.85
C ASN A 719 25.51 29.82 10.83
N ALA A 720 24.35 29.56 11.43
CA ALA A 720 23.79 28.22 11.56
C ALA A 720 23.63 27.50 10.22
N LEU A 721 23.07 28.16 9.20
CA LEU A 721 22.88 27.58 7.87
C LEU A 721 24.20 27.09 7.25
N SER A 722 25.26 27.90 7.36
CA SER A 722 26.61 27.58 6.96
C SER A 722 27.19 26.39 7.72
N ARG A 723 27.02 26.37 9.05
CA ARG A 723 27.55 25.31 9.94
C ARG A 723 26.88 23.96 9.73
N VAL A 724 25.60 23.94 9.36
CA VAL A 724 24.89 22.72 8.93
C VAL A 724 25.11 22.39 7.46
N LYS A 725 26.02 23.11 6.78
CA LYS A 725 26.39 22.89 5.37
C LYS A 725 25.18 22.97 4.43
N PHE A 726 24.25 23.88 4.71
CA PHE A 726 23.03 24.09 3.93
C PHE A 726 22.18 22.81 3.78
N GLN A 727 22.30 21.87 4.72
CA GLN A 727 21.54 20.63 4.70
C GLN A 727 20.04 20.92 4.87
N PRO A 728 19.19 20.61 3.88
CA PRO A 728 17.76 20.83 4.01
C PRO A 728 17.13 19.83 4.97
N MET A 729 15.99 20.22 5.55
CA MET A 729 15.14 19.39 6.39
C MET A 729 13.69 19.54 5.91
N SER A 730 12.87 18.51 6.16
CA SER A 730 11.48 18.51 5.73
C SER A 730 10.66 19.56 6.49
N ILE A 731 9.94 20.40 5.75
CA ILE A 731 8.99 21.37 6.31
C ILE A 731 7.74 20.70 6.92
N GLN A 732 7.56 19.40 6.69
CA GLN A 732 6.53 18.60 7.35
C GLN A 732 6.97 18.09 8.73
N ALA A 733 8.22 18.31 9.14
CA ALA A 733 8.72 17.94 10.46
C ALA A 733 8.73 19.11 11.46
N LEU A 734 8.09 20.24 11.13
CA LEU A 734 8.11 21.46 11.93
C LEU A 734 6.73 22.08 12.11
N VAL A 735 6.57 22.89 13.16
CA VAL A 735 5.46 23.85 13.34
C VAL A 735 6.09 25.23 13.47
N ALA A 736 5.55 26.22 12.78
CA ALA A 736 6.06 27.59 12.77
C ALA A 736 5.03 28.60 13.27
N ASP A 737 5.52 29.71 13.83
CA ASP A 737 4.71 30.91 14.04
C ASP A 737 4.30 31.51 12.68
N THR A 738 2.99 31.67 12.47
CA THR A 738 2.43 32.13 11.19
C THR A 738 2.83 33.57 10.90
N GLN A 739 2.81 34.45 11.90
CA GLN A 739 3.09 35.87 11.71
C GLN A 739 4.56 36.09 11.31
N TRP A 740 5.47 35.41 12.00
CA TRP A 740 6.89 35.38 11.67
C TRP A 740 7.10 34.87 10.24
N LEU A 741 6.56 33.68 9.91
CA LEU A 741 6.81 33.05 8.61
C LEU A 741 6.27 33.90 7.45
N LYS A 742 5.07 34.47 7.58
CA LYS A 742 4.51 35.42 6.60
C LYS A 742 5.35 36.70 6.50
N GLY A 743 5.83 37.21 7.64
CA GLY A 743 6.65 38.42 7.72
C GLY A 743 8.00 38.31 7.00
N LEU A 744 8.48 37.10 6.73
CA LEU A 744 9.71 36.88 5.96
C LEU A 744 9.58 37.21 4.47
N GLY A 745 8.36 37.16 3.91
CA GLY A 745 8.13 37.39 2.48
C GLY A 745 8.77 36.35 1.55
N ILE A 746 9.15 35.18 2.08
CA ILE A 746 9.73 34.07 1.31
C ILE A 746 8.62 33.22 0.66
N TYR A 747 8.93 32.55 -0.45
CA TYR A 747 7.98 31.72 -1.18
C TYR A 747 8.66 30.50 -1.80
N GLN A 748 7.86 29.50 -2.17
CA GLN A 748 8.32 28.31 -2.86
C GLN A 748 8.24 28.53 -4.38
N PRO A 749 9.34 28.42 -5.15
CA PRO A 749 9.31 28.67 -6.60
C PRO A 749 8.34 27.73 -7.32
N VAL A 750 7.41 28.28 -8.10
CA VAL A 750 6.34 27.50 -8.77
C VAL A 750 6.90 26.61 -9.87
N GLY A 751 6.42 25.36 -9.95
CA GLY A 751 6.89 24.36 -10.91
C GLY A 751 8.20 23.67 -10.55
N ALA A 752 8.86 24.09 -9.46
CA ALA A 752 10.16 23.57 -9.07
C ALA A 752 10.10 22.27 -8.24
N VAL A 753 11.08 21.38 -8.46
CA VAL A 753 11.36 20.22 -7.59
C VAL A 753 12.37 20.60 -6.52
N GLY A 754 12.19 20.18 -5.26
CA GLY A 754 13.09 20.54 -4.15
C GLY A 754 12.89 21.96 -3.60
N GLN A 755 11.77 22.57 -3.96
CA GLN A 755 11.29 23.85 -3.46
C GLN A 755 11.18 23.92 -1.93
N ASP A 756 10.86 22.80 -1.27
CA ASP A 756 10.66 22.69 0.18
C ASP A 756 11.99 22.77 0.92
N SER A 757 13.00 22.12 0.33
CA SER A 757 14.38 22.16 0.79
C SER A 757 14.95 23.57 0.74
N TYR A 758 14.63 24.34 -0.31
CA TYR A 758 15.03 25.74 -0.42
C TYR A 758 14.28 26.63 0.58
N PHE A 759 12.97 26.46 0.69
CA PHE A 759 12.14 27.18 1.65
C PHE A 759 12.64 26.99 3.09
N PHE A 760 12.97 25.76 3.49
CA PHE A 760 13.55 25.49 4.80
C PHE A 760 14.92 26.18 5.01
N GLN A 761 15.78 26.23 3.98
CA GLN A 761 17.06 26.94 4.09
C GLN A 761 16.86 28.43 4.38
N GLN A 762 15.85 29.05 3.75
CA GLN A 762 15.48 30.45 4.02
C GLN A 762 14.92 30.62 5.43
N MET A 763 14.03 29.72 5.87
CA MET A 763 13.50 29.74 7.24
C MET A 763 14.63 29.65 8.28
N LEU A 764 15.58 28.72 8.12
CA LEU A 764 16.70 28.54 9.04
C LEU A 764 17.63 29.76 9.06
N PHE A 765 17.81 30.43 7.93
CA PHE A 765 18.62 31.66 7.86
C PHE A 765 18.00 32.82 8.64
N HIS A 766 16.68 32.98 8.58
CA HIS A 766 15.98 34.09 9.23
C HIS A 766 15.57 33.83 10.68
N ALA A 767 15.59 32.57 11.12
CA ALA A 767 15.22 32.21 12.49
C ALA A 767 16.26 32.68 13.52
N ARG A 768 15.79 33.09 14.68
CA ARG A 768 16.57 33.53 15.83
C ARG A 768 16.49 32.54 16.98
N ARG A 769 15.29 31.97 17.22
CA ARG A 769 15.07 30.97 18.28
C ARG A 769 14.26 29.81 17.76
N ILE A 770 14.80 28.59 17.89
CA ILE A 770 14.13 27.37 17.43
C ILE A 770 14.07 26.31 18.52
N GLY A 771 12.98 25.53 18.51
CA GLY A 771 12.84 24.32 19.31
C GLY A 771 13.32 23.09 18.55
N ILE A 772 14.03 22.17 19.20
CA ILE A 772 14.44 20.88 18.59
C ILE A 772 14.04 19.70 19.46
N THR A 773 13.50 18.64 18.86
CA THR A 773 13.18 17.38 19.54
C THR A 773 13.65 16.15 18.78
N ASN A 774 14.02 15.08 19.49
CA ASN A 774 14.37 13.81 18.85
C ASN A 774 13.13 12.99 18.42
N THR A 775 11.92 13.42 18.78
CA THR A 775 10.66 12.79 18.40
C THR A 775 10.50 12.76 16.89
N VAL A 776 10.01 11.64 16.35
CA VAL A 776 9.62 11.55 14.94
C VAL A 776 8.28 12.23 14.78
N ILE A 777 8.20 13.20 13.87
CA ILE A 777 7.04 14.08 13.69
C ILE A 777 6.14 13.63 12.54
N HIS A 778 6.75 13.11 11.47
CA HIS A 778 6.00 12.54 10.34
C HIS A 778 6.79 11.40 9.68
N THR A 779 6.06 10.63 8.90
CA THR A 779 6.54 9.52 8.09
C THR A 779 6.45 9.89 6.61
N TYR A 780 7.59 9.82 5.93
CA TYR A 780 7.77 10.10 4.51
C TYR A 780 7.95 8.80 3.71
N TYR A 781 7.06 8.55 2.75
CA TYR A 781 7.11 7.37 1.87
C TYR A 781 7.77 7.72 0.53
N ALA A 782 9.08 7.53 0.45
CA ALA A 782 9.90 7.90 -0.71
C ALA A 782 9.82 6.91 -1.89
N ALA A 783 9.21 5.74 -1.72
CA ALA A 783 9.10 4.70 -2.74
C ALA A 783 7.68 4.63 -3.33
N VAL A 784 7.23 5.74 -3.92
CA VAL A 784 5.94 5.82 -4.62
C VAL A 784 6.13 5.64 -6.13
N THR A 785 5.22 4.89 -6.75
CA THR A 785 5.25 4.47 -8.17
C THR A 785 5.21 5.65 -9.14
N ASN A 786 4.61 6.77 -8.72
CA ASN A 786 4.49 8.01 -9.49
C ASN A 786 5.53 9.08 -9.11
N SER A 787 6.57 8.73 -8.36
CA SER A 787 7.63 9.69 -8.05
C SER A 787 8.27 10.19 -9.34
N THR A 788 8.53 11.50 -9.44
CA THR A 788 9.23 12.20 -10.53
C THR A 788 10.61 11.60 -10.89
N VAL A 789 11.03 10.55 -10.19
CA VAL A 789 12.31 9.87 -10.25
C VAL A 789 12.28 8.62 -11.15
N ASN A 790 11.12 8.18 -11.63
CA ASN A 790 11.01 6.93 -12.43
C ASN A 790 11.20 7.13 -13.94
N ALA A 791 11.19 8.37 -14.43
CA ALA A 791 11.60 8.73 -15.78
C ALA A 791 12.60 9.90 -15.71
N ILE A 792 13.89 9.58 -15.52
CA ILE A 792 14.95 10.59 -15.45
C ILE A 792 15.35 10.94 -16.88
N GLY A 793 15.06 12.17 -17.29
CA GLY A 793 15.38 12.73 -18.61
C GLY A 793 15.47 14.26 -18.55
N PRO A 794 15.43 14.99 -19.67
CA PRO A 794 15.62 16.44 -19.71
C PRO A 794 14.67 17.20 -18.79
N ARG A 795 13.36 16.86 -18.84
CA ARG A 795 12.31 17.45 -17.99
C ARG A 795 12.61 17.37 -16.49
N PHE A 796 13.32 16.33 -16.03
CA PHE A 796 13.71 16.22 -14.62
C PHE A 796 14.65 17.37 -14.21
N TYR A 797 15.65 17.67 -15.03
CA TYR A 797 16.62 18.74 -14.77
C TYR A 797 16.03 20.13 -15.03
N GLU A 798 15.14 20.27 -16.03
CA GLU A 798 14.43 21.54 -16.30
C GLU A 798 13.64 22.02 -15.09
N LYS A 799 13.00 21.11 -14.35
CA LYS A 799 12.25 21.43 -13.12
C LYS A 799 13.14 21.97 -11.98
N TYR A 800 14.46 21.85 -12.06
CA TYR A 800 15.37 22.50 -11.10
C TYR A 800 15.74 23.94 -11.51
N LEU A 801 15.53 24.36 -12.77
CA LEU A 801 15.96 25.67 -13.24
C LEU A 801 15.38 26.83 -12.41
N PRO A 802 14.05 26.90 -12.16
CA PRO A 802 13.49 28.02 -11.38
C PRO A 802 14.07 28.06 -9.96
N LEU A 803 14.25 26.90 -9.33
CA LEU A 803 14.79 26.78 -7.98
C LEU A 803 16.23 27.25 -7.87
N GLU A 804 17.09 26.76 -8.76
CA GLU A 804 18.52 27.00 -8.67
C GLU A 804 18.85 28.46 -9.07
N GLU A 805 18.07 29.06 -9.96
CA GLU A 805 18.12 30.48 -10.25
C GLU A 805 17.77 31.32 -9.02
N ASP A 806 16.61 31.08 -8.40
CA ASP A 806 16.17 31.80 -7.19
C ASP A 806 17.14 31.59 -6.02
N ARG A 807 17.57 30.34 -5.77
CA ARG A 807 18.51 30.03 -4.69
C ARG A 807 19.84 30.77 -4.88
N SER A 808 20.37 30.76 -6.11
CA SER A 808 21.64 31.43 -6.39
C SER A 808 21.56 32.95 -6.16
N THR A 809 20.42 33.56 -6.50
CA THR A 809 20.18 34.99 -6.30
C THR A 809 20.06 35.32 -4.83
N TRP A 810 19.22 34.60 -4.09
CA TRP A 810 19.09 34.76 -2.64
C TRP A 810 20.42 34.56 -1.91
N LEU A 811 21.23 33.55 -2.28
CA LEU A 811 22.54 33.31 -1.67
C LEU A 811 23.53 34.46 -1.92
N ARG A 812 23.45 35.14 -3.08
CA ARG A 812 24.24 36.36 -3.34
C ARG A 812 23.78 37.50 -2.44
N ASP A 813 22.47 37.71 -2.35
CA ASP A 813 21.88 38.81 -1.60
C ASP A 813 22.22 38.74 -0.10
N ILE A 814 22.28 37.53 0.46
CA ILE A 814 22.65 37.31 1.88
C ILE A 814 24.15 37.09 2.10
N GLY A 815 24.98 37.14 1.07
CA GLY A 815 26.43 36.97 1.17
C GLY A 815 26.92 35.55 1.52
N LEU A 816 26.15 34.51 1.20
CA LEU A 816 26.49 33.09 1.48
C LEU A 816 26.79 32.25 0.23
N LEU A 817 26.85 32.85 -0.96
CA LEU A 817 27.10 32.13 -2.22
C LEU A 817 28.40 31.32 -2.20
N ASP A 818 29.52 31.93 -1.79
CA ASP A 818 30.84 31.26 -1.79
C ASP A 818 30.90 30.10 -0.79
N ASP A 819 30.22 30.27 0.34
CA ASP A 819 30.14 29.25 1.37
C ASP A 819 29.28 28.06 0.91
N TYR A 820 28.17 28.33 0.22
CA TYR A 820 27.35 27.29 -0.42
C TYR A 820 28.14 26.54 -1.50
N ASN A 821 28.85 27.26 -2.36
CA ASN A 821 29.70 26.71 -3.40
C ASN A 821 30.74 25.73 -2.85
N THR A 822 31.32 26.04 -1.69
CA THR A 822 32.35 25.23 -1.04
C THR A 822 31.77 24.05 -0.26
N LYS A 823 30.67 24.26 0.47
CA LYS A 823 30.15 23.27 1.44
C LYS A 823 29.05 22.37 0.91
N ARG A 824 28.30 22.80 -0.13
CA ARG A 824 27.09 22.11 -0.58
C ARG A 824 27.02 21.85 -2.08
N LEU A 825 27.40 22.80 -2.93
CA LEU A 825 27.20 22.68 -4.38
C LEU A 825 27.92 21.45 -4.96
N GLU A 826 29.23 21.30 -4.75
CA GLU A 826 29.98 20.17 -5.32
C GLU A 826 29.44 18.80 -4.84
N PRO A 827 29.25 18.55 -3.52
CA PRO A 827 28.65 17.30 -3.06
C PRO A 827 27.25 17.05 -3.63
N PHE A 828 26.46 18.10 -3.82
CA PHE A 828 25.10 17.97 -4.36
C PHE A 828 25.11 17.63 -5.84
N VAL A 829 25.85 18.37 -6.68
CA VAL A 829 25.92 18.09 -8.13
C VAL A 829 26.42 16.67 -8.37
N LYS A 830 27.47 16.26 -7.66
CA LYS A 830 28.01 14.90 -7.76
C LYS A 830 27.04 13.84 -7.26
N GLY A 831 26.60 13.96 -6.01
CA GLY A 831 25.79 12.95 -5.34
C GLY A 831 24.33 12.90 -5.77
N TRP A 832 23.84 13.91 -6.50
CA TRP A 832 22.46 13.99 -6.96
C TRP A 832 22.37 14.06 -8.49
N PHE A 833 22.87 15.12 -9.13
CA PHE A 833 22.67 15.31 -10.57
C PHE A 833 23.46 14.31 -11.43
N LEU A 834 24.74 14.10 -11.15
CA LEU A 834 25.55 13.15 -11.91
C LEU A 834 25.16 11.70 -11.64
N GLN A 835 24.87 11.35 -10.38
CA GLN A 835 24.37 10.01 -10.06
C GLN A 835 23.05 9.71 -10.81
N LYS A 836 22.17 10.70 -10.99
CA LYS A 836 20.91 10.53 -11.73
C LYS A 836 21.13 10.40 -13.24
N LEU A 837 22.17 11.04 -13.77
CA LEU A 837 22.53 10.98 -15.19
C LEU A 837 22.86 9.56 -15.66
N GLU A 838 23.29 8.67 -14.75
CA GLU A 838 23.56 7.25 -15.05
C GLU A 838 22.31 6.50 -15.52
N PHE A 839 21.12 6.93 -15.09
CA PHE A 839 19.83 6.30 -15.40
C PHE A 839 19.12 6.92 -16.62
N VAL A 840 19.70 7.96 -17.23
CA VAL A 840 19.15 8.63 -18.41
C VAL A 840 19.41 7.78 -19.66
N ALA A 841 18.44 7.72 -20.57
CA ALA A 841 18.59 7.03 -21.85
C ALA A 841 19.74 7.64 -22.69
N PRO A 842 20.54 6.84 -23.44
CA PRO A 842 21.69 7.33 -24.19
C PRO A 842 21.42 8.57 -25.07
N GLU A 843 20.26 8.61 -25.73
CA GLU A 843 19.76 9.68 -26.60
C GLU A 843 19.57 11.02 -25.88
N ASP A 844 19.15 10.99 -24.61
CA ASP A 844 18.83 12.17 -23.79
C ASP A 844 20.04 12.68 -22.99
N LYS A 845 21.15 11.94 -22.97
CA LYS A 845 22.30 12.26 -22.10
C LYS A 845 22.96 13.60 -22.46
N SER A 846 23.05 13.95 -23.74
CA SER A 846 23.68 15.20 -24.16
C SER A 846 22.90 16.42 -23.65
N GLU A 847 21.59 16.42 -23.84
CA GLU A 847 20.70 17.47 -23.35
C GLU A 847 20.74 17.58 -21.81
N CYS A 848 20.65 16.44 -21.11
CA CYS A 848 20.78 16.42 -19.64
C CYS A 848 22.11 17.00 -19.15
N ARG A 849 23.23 16.72 -19.84
CA ARG A 849 24.54 17.31 -19.51
C ARG A 849 24.54 18.82 -19.68
N SER A 850 23.96 19.33 -20.76
CA SER A 850 23.81 20.76 -21.01
C SER A 850 22.98 21.44 -19.91
N LEU A 851 21.86 20.82 -19.50
CA LEU A 851 21.02 21.31 -18.41
C LEU A 851 21.77 21.36 -17.06
N ILE A 852 22.55 20.34 -16.71
CA ILE A 852 23.37 20.34 -15.48
C ILE A 852 24.41 21.48 -15.52
N ARG A 853 25.05 21.73 -16.66
CA ARG A 853 25.98 22.85 -16.85
C ARG A 853 25.27 24.20 -16.70
N ARG A 854 24.06 24.34 -17.22
CA ARG A 854 23.23 25.53 -17.05
C ARG A 854 22.86 25.76 -15.58
N LEU A 855 22.41 24.71 -14.87
CA LEU A 855 22.06 24.77 -13.44
C LEU A 855 23.23 25.23 -12.57
N THR A 856 24.42 24.71 -12.83
CA THR A 856 25.64 25.08 -12.07
C THR A 856 26.16 26.48 -12.41
N LYS A 857 25.89 27.00 -13.62
CA LYS A 857 26.31 28.35 -14.04
C LYS A 857 25.67 29.46 -13.21
N PHE A 858 24.44 29.25 -12.69
CA PHE A 858 23.78 30.21 -11.80
C PHE A 858 24.63 30.57 -10.57
N TYR A 859 25.49 29.65 -10.13
CA TYR A 859 26.33 29.82 -8.96
C TYR A 859 27.67 30.55 -9.23
N GLY A 860 27.94 30.93 -10.48
CA GLY A 860 29.15 31.67 -10.86
C GLY A 860 30.47 30.93 -10.63
N LYS A 861 30.42 29.63 -10.32
CA LYS A 861 31.60 28.83 -9.98
C LYS A 861 32.36 28.44 -11.25
N THR A 862 33.62 28.88 -11.34
CA THR A 862 34.50 28.63 -12.50
C THR A 862 35.53 27.53 -12.25
N SER A 863 35.78 27.15 -10.99
CA SER A 863 36.74 26.11 -10.60
C SER A 863 36.13 25.08 -9.67
N TRP A 864 36.39 23.79 -9.94
CA TRP A 864 35.85 22.64 -9.22
C TRP A 864 36.97 21.91 -8.47
N THR A 865 36.77 21.61 -7.19
CA THR A 865 37.77 20.89 -6.38
C THR A 865 37.70 19.38 -6.59
N ASP A 866 36.51 18.85 -6.86
CA ASP A 866 36.32 17.45 -7.23
C ASP A 866 36.81 17.18 -8.68
N PRO A 867 37.73 16.23 -8.91
CA PRO A 867 38.28 15.95 -10.24
C PRO A 867 37.24 15.48 -11.27
N GLU A 868 36.19 14.80 -10.83
CA GLU A 868 35.12 14.29 -11.69
C GLU A 868 34.27 15.46 -12.21
N LEU A 869 33.92 16.40 -11.32
CA LEU A 869 33.21 17.63 -11.69
C LEU A 869 34.08 18.52 -12.59
N ALA A 870 35.37 18.67 -12.28
CA ALA A 870 36.29 19.42 -13.14
C ALA A 870 36.32 18.84 -14.57
N THR A 871 36.38 17.53 -14.70
CA THR A 871 36.35 16.83 -16.00
C THR A 871 35.01 17.01 -16.72
N PHE A 872 33.89 16.87 -16.00
CA PHE A 872 32.54 17.06 -16.53
C PHE A 872 32.34 18.46 -17.13
N HIS A 873 32.87 19.49 -16.46
CA HIS A 873 32.78 20.88 -16.89
C HIS A 873 33.85 21.31 -17.90
N ALA A 874 34.93 20.54 -18.08
CA ALA A 874 35.98 20.81 -19.08
C ALA A 874 35.71 20.21 -20.48
N GLY A 875 34.76 19.29 -20.61
CA GLY A 875 34.40 18.69 -21.91
C GLY A 875 33.79 19.71 -22.91
N PRO A 876 33.79 19.41 -24.22
CA PRO A 876 33.36 20.34 -25.25
C PRO A 876 31.97 20.94 -24.99
N HIS A 877 31.84 22.22 -25.35
CA HIS A 877 30.58 22.93 -25.44
C HIS A 877 29.89 22.45 -26.72
N ASP A 878 28.97 21.49 -26.60
CA ASP A 878 28.01 21.20 -27.66
C ASP A 878 26.96 22.30 -27.75
#